data_AF-A0A354WFR8-F1
#
_entry.id   AF-A0A354WFR8-F1
#
_cell.length_a   1.000
_cell.length_b   1.000
_cell.length_c   1.000
_cell.angle_alpha   90.00
_cell.angle_beta   90.00
_cell.angle_gamma   90.00
#
_symmetry.space_group_name_H-M   'P 1'
#
loop_
_entity.id
_entity.type
_entity.pdbx_description
1 polymer ?
#
loop_
_entity_poly.entity_id
_entity_poly.type
_entity_poly.pdbx_seq_one_letter_code
_entity_poly.pdbx_strand_id
1 'polypeptide(L)'
;MLQANGLFNESFYLAQNPDVAAAVANGIIPNGFQHFIESGQFQVRQPSPLYDESYYLATNPDVVQFVNSGAFASGFQHYITQGQFENRNPSVLFNSSYYLTENPALAAIVAQGNITGIEHFVNFGQFEDRSPTPFYNSKYYLAQNPDVAIAVARDELTGIEHYINIGAAENRQFTPFIQPQGSSLPNRVATGDTTPNSTVFLTRSSVAGTVSLEYANNLNFINPLGILYSNVTDITEPVKLTANNLTPNTQYFYRFTNTEGTSSVGSFRTPAAIGTQQGLRFGATADGQGELMPYMSVNNVPERNLDFFVGLGNTISADTISPDLPEVQQAVTPLDFRTKYNEIVSPRLELNPWANLQAATTIYSTWNDQNLITGFAGGEIPALSAQQLFFGTDGQFINNTAQFNIGLQAWKEYNPVGNQVYSETGDPRTTNQEKLYRYQPFGSDGALFLLDASSFRDAPLPQVPDPALDSQINQFLASSFDPNRTLLGKAQLEDLKINLLAAQNSGVSWKFICSPVPIQNLGLYDSANRWEGYAAERRDLLQFIDQNNIENVVFVSGGAGGTIVNELTYQLNFDQPQIKTDAIEITVGAIGDQLDLGSTFIPGTWGSEIMNFSSIDTITQDAKDIYAGLDTASSKDQLVQNILSNQLNQFGYDPIGLDETKLNAELIKGSYFAVHNFGWTEFIVDPQTQKLQVNVYGIEPYTQTDIQSIPANIINRQPEVISQFVINSI
;
A
#
# COMPACT_ATOMS: atom_id res chain seq x y z
N MET A 1 -41.54 -12.31 12.43
CA MET A 1 -40.98 -11.03 11.94
C MET A 1 -40.45 -10.23 13.11
N LEU A 2 -39.19 -9.79 13.01
CA LEU A 2 -38.48 -9.09 14.09
C LEU A 2 -39.23 -7.83 14.50
N GLN A 3 -39.51 -7.71 15.80
CA GLN A 3 -40.14 -6.55 16.41
C GLN A 3 -39.06 -5.63 17.02
N ALA A 4 -39.43 -4.40 17.36
CA ALA A 4 -38.50 -3.41 17.89
C ALA A 4 -37.71 -3.89 19.13
N ASN A 5 -38.35 -4.66 20.01
CA ASN A 5 -37.69 -5.23 21.20
C ASN A 5 -36.63 -6.28 20.85
N GLY A 6 -36.80 -7.02 19.75
CA GLY A 6 -35.83 -8.02 19.30
C GLY A 6 -34.58 -7.43 18.68
N LEU A 7 -34.61 -6.16 18.26
CA LEU A 7 -33.46 -5.43 17.74
C LEU A 7 -32.84 -4.47 18.77
N PHE A 8 -33.32 -4.49 20.01
CA PHE A 8 -32.87 -3.61 21.09
C PHE A 8 -31.96 -4.37 22.05
N ASN A 9 -30.83 -3.76 22.42
CA ASN A 9 -29.90 -4.29 23.41
C ASN A 9 -29.78 -3.32 24.58
N GLU A 10 -30.32 -3.69 25.74
CA GLU A 10 -30.36 -2.83 26.94
C GLU A 10 -28.96 -2.47 27.43
N SER A 11 -28.05 -3.45 27.55
CA SER A 11 -26.68 -3.23 28.02
C SER A 11 -25.93 -2.23 27.15
N PHE A 12 -25.99 -2.43 25.83
CA PHE A 12 -25.41 -1.50 24.84
C PHE A 12 -26.06 -0.12 24.92
N TYR A 13 -27.39 -0.05 24.93
CA TYR A 13 -28.11 1.22 24.93
C TYR A 13 -27.77 2.06 26.16
N LEU A 14 -27.75 1.46 27.35
CA LEU A 14 -27.42 2.19 28.57
C LEU A 14 -25.93 2.57 28.62
N ALA A 15 -25.03 1.73 28.10
CA ALA A 15 -23.60 2.06 28.02
C ALA A 15 -23.34 3.28 27.11
N GLN A 16 -24.03 3.36 25.97
CA GLN A 16 -23.90 4.48 25.02
C GLN A 16 -24.69 5.73 25.45
N ASN A 17 -25.60 5.61 26.43
CA ASN A 17 -26.47 6.69 26.87
C ASN A 17 -26.41 6.85 28.40
N PRO A 18 -25.32 7.42 28.96
CA PRO A 18 -25.14 7.55 30.41
C PRO A 18 -26.26 8.35 31.11
N ASP A 19 -26.88 9.29 30.40
CA ASP A 19 -28.03 10.05 30.87
C ASP A 19 -29.26 9.15 31.11
N VAL A 20 -29.51 8.23 30.19
CA VAL A 20 -30.59 7.24 30.30
C VAL A 20 -30.27 6.20 31.36
N ALA A 21 -29.02 5.72 31.41
CA ALA A 21 -28.56 4.80 32.45
C ALA A 21 -28.81 5.38 33.85
N ALA A 22 -28.50 6.67 34.05
CA ALA A 22 -28.79 7.36 35.30
C ALA A 22 -30.30 7.48 35.57
N ALA A 23 -31.12 7.75 34.55
CA ALA A 23 -32.58 7.84 34.70
C ALA A 23 -33.20 6.49 35.10
N VAL A 24 -32.74 5.39 34.49
CA VAL A 24 -33.17 4.02 34.81
C VAL A 24 -32.74 3.63 36.23
N ALA A 25 -31.47 3.89 36.60
CA ALA A 25 -30.95 3.60 37.93
C ALA A 25 -31.71 4.33 39.05
N ASN A 26 -32.21 5.53 38.76
CA ASN A 26 -33.03 6.32 39.70
C ASN A 26 -34.53 6.01 39.63
N GLY A 27 -34.96 5.04 38.80
CA GLY A 27 -36.36 4.65 38.66
C GLY A 27 -37.26 5.70 38.00
N ILE A 28 -36.67 6.68 37.28
CA ILE A 28 -37.41 7.72 36.54
C ILE A 28 -38.05 7.12 35.29
N ILE A 29 -37.33 6.23 34.61
CA ILE A 29 -37.79 5.49 33.44
C ILE A 29 -37.65 3.98 33.75
N PRO A 30 -38.59 3.11 33.33
CA PRO A 30 -38.53 1.69 33.65
C PRO A 30 -37.31 0.94 33.11
N ASN A 31 -36.88 1.27 31.89
CA ASN A 31 -35.74 0.66 31.19
C ASN A 31 -35.34 1.50 29.96
N GLY A 32 -34.21 1.17 29.36
CA GLY A 32 -33.70 1.79 28.14
C GLY A 32 -34.61 1.59 26.94
N PHE A 33 -35.24 0.42 26.78
CA PHE A 33 -36.15 0.16 25.67
C PHE A 33 -37.32 1.14 25.63
N GLN A 34 -37.94 1.41 26.79
CA GLN A 34 -39.02 2.39 26.92
C GLN A 34 -38.55 3.78 26.49
N HIS A 35 -37.39 4.21 27.00
CA HIS A 35 -36.79 5.49 26.60
C HIS A 35 -36.54 5.54 25.09
N PHE A 36 -36.00 4.47 24.50
CA PHE A 36 -35.71 4.43 23.07
C PHE A 36 -36.97 4.59 22.22
N ILE A 37 -38.04 3.84 22.53
CA ILE A 37 -39.30 3.92 21.80
C ILE A 37 -39.98 5.28 21.97
N GLU A 38 -39.98 5.85 23.17
CA GLU A 38 -40.67 7.12 23.43
C GLU A 38 -39.86 8.35 23.00
N SER A 39 -38.54 8.25 22.90
CA SER A 39 -37.67 9.41 22.71
C SER A 39 -36.40 9.10 21.91
N GLY A 40 -35.67 8.04 22.24
CA GLY A 40 -34.33 7.80 21.69
C GLY A 40 -34.27 7.60 20.17
N GLN A 41 -35.27 6.93 19.59
CA GLN A 41 -35.34 6.73 18.14
C GLN A 41 -35.50 8.04 17.34
N PHE A 42 -35.95 9.13 17.99
CA PHE A 42 -36.09 10.46 17.39
C PHE A 42 -34.86 11.34 17.64
N GLN A 43 -33.87 10.84 18.38
CA GLN A 43 -32.64 11.55 18.75
C GLN A 43 -31.39 10.92 18.12
N VAL A 44 -31.57 10.09 17.08
CA VAL A 44 -30.48 9.38 16.39
C VAL A 44 -29.67 8.48 17.36
N ARG A 45 -30.31 8.01 18.46
CA ARG A 45 -29.67 7.09 19.40
C ARG A 45 -29.70 5.68 18.85
N GLN A 46 -28.62 4.94 19.03
CA GLN A 46 -28.47 3.59 18.50
C GLN A 46 -29.07 2.55 19.48
N PRO A 47 -30.08 1.74 19.10
CA PRO A 47 -30.71 0.79 20.02
C PRO A 47 -29.91 -0.50 20.25
N SER A 48 -29.05 -0.88 19.30
CA SER A 48 -28.16 -2.03 19.39
C SER A 48 -27.04 -1.93 18.35
N PRO A 49 -25.97 -2.72 18.43
CA PRO A 49 -24.94 -2.79 17.39
C PRO A 49 -25.48 -3.20 16.01
N LEU A 50 -26.66 -3.81 15.95
CA LEU A 50 -27.28 -4.30 14.72
C LEU A 50 -28.12 -3.26 13.98
N TYR A 51 -28.42 -2.10 14.57
CA TYR A 51 -29.12 -1.00 13.90
C TYR A 51 -28.45 0.33 14.19
N ASP A 52 -28.14 1.10 13.16
CA ASP A 52 -27.58 2.45 13.24
C ASP A 52 -28.41 3.40 12.38
N GLU A 53 -29.10 4.36 13.02
CA GLU A 53 -29.98 5.34 12.36
C GLU A 53 -29.23 6.20 11.34
N SER A 54 -28.02 6.66 11.69
CA SER A 54 -27.20 7.49 10.81
C SER A 54 -26.77 6.72 9.57
N TYR A 55 -26.24 5.50 9.76
CA TYR A 55 -25.89 4.61 8.67
C TYR A 55 -27.10 4.28 7.78
N TYR A 56 -28.23 3.93 8.40
CA TYR A 56 -29.43 3.52 7.69
C TYR A 56 -29.97 4.65 6.81
N LEU A 57 -30.05 5.87 7.32
CA LEU A 57 -30.50 7.01 6.53
C LEU A 57 -29.48 7.44 5.47
N ALA A 58 -28.18 7.38 5.78
CA ALA A 58 -27.12 7.72 4.82
C ALA A 58 -27.09 6.77 3.61
N THR A 59 -27.35 5.48 3.84
CA THR A 59 -27.38 4.45 2.79
C THR A 59 -28.74 4.29 2.10
N ASN A 60 -29.78 4.95 2.61
CA ASN A 60 -31.14 4.90 2.05
C ASN A 60 -31.74 6.31 1.87
N PRO A 61 -31.28 7.10 0.88
CA PRO A 61 -31.74 8.48 0.67
C PRO A 61 -33.24 8.61 0.35
N ASP A 62 -33.85 7.55 -0.17
CA ASP A 62 -35.29 7.48 -0.39
C ASP A 62 -36.07 7.45 0.94
N VAL A 63 -35.55 6.76 1.95
CA VAL A 63 -36.14 6.71 3.30
C VAL A 63 -36.05 8.07 3.98
N VAL A 64 -34.98 8.83 3.78
CA VAL A 64 -34.83 10.20 4.29
C VAL A 64 -36.00 11.08 3.86
N GLN A 65 -36.50 10.94 2.63
CA GLN A 65 -37.65 11.71 2.15
C GLN A 65 -38.94 11.36 2.91
N PHE A 66 -39.15 10.08 3.22
CA PHE A 66 -40.31 9.64 3.99
C PHE A 66 -40.24 10.06 5.46
N VAL A 67 -39.06 10.04 6.07
CA VAL A 67 -38.85 10.55 7.43
C VAL A 67 -39.09 12.07 7.47
N ASN A 68 -38.53 12.83 6.52
CA ASN A 68 -38.69 14.28 6.47
C ASN A 68 -40.13 14.73 6.18
N SER A 69 -40.91 13.94 5.46
CA SER A 69 -42.33 14.20 5.21
C SER A 69 -43.25 13.71 6.34
N GLY A 70 -42.70 13.04 7.36
CA GLY A 70 -43.45 12.48 8.48
C GLY A 70 -44.23 11.21 8.16
N ALA A 71 -43.99 10.56 7.00
CA ALA A 71 -44.59 9.29 6.65
C ALA A 71 -44.06 8.14 7.54
N PHE A 72 -42.82 8.24 7.99
CA PHE A 72 -42.26 7.48 9.09
C PHE A 72 -41.68 8.46 10.12
N ALA A 73 -41.75 8.11 11.40
CA ALA A 73 -41.26 8.93 12.49
C ALA A 73 -39.73 8.82 12.67
N SER A 74 -39.11 7.75 12.17
CA SER A 74 -37.67 7.50 12.20
C SER A 74 -37.29 6.49 11.11
N GLY A 75 -36.00 6.42 10.77
CA GLY A 75 -35.43 5.32 9.98
C GLY A 75 -35.66 3.98 10.67
N PHE A 76 -35.57 3.92 12.00
CA PHE A 76 -35.83 2.71 12.76
C PHE A 76 -37.25 2.19 12.55
N GLN A 77 -38.26 3.07 12.60
CA GLN A 77 -39.65 2.68 12.33
C GLN A 77 -39.80 2.15 10.90
N HIS A 78 -39.19 2.81 9.92
CA HIS A 78 -39.17 2.32 8.54
C HIS A 78 -38.54 0.93 8.45
N TYR A 79 -37.39 0.71 9.09
CA TYR A 79 -36.70 -0.59 9.04
C TYR A 79 -37.53 -1.73 9.62
N ILE A 80 -38.11 -1.53 10.81
CA ILE A 80 -38.94 -2.53 11.48
C ILE A 80 -40.19 -2.87 10.65
N THR A 81 -40.79 -1.88 9.97
CA THR A 81 -42.06 -2.09 9.26
C THR A 81 -41.91 -2.47 7.79
N GLN A 82 -40.84 -2.04 7.13
CA GLN A 82 -40.59 -2.22 5.68
C GLN A 82 -39.17 -2.71 5.40
N GLY A 83 -38.14 -2.02 5.92
CA GLY A 83 -36.75 -2.21 5.49
C GLY A 83 -36.19 -3.63 5.67
N GLN A 84 -36.58 -4.34 6.73
CA GLN A 84 -36.16 -5.73 6.93
C GLN A 84 -36.73 -6.70 5.86
N PHE A 85 -37.87 -6.36 5.25
CA PHE A 85 -38.50 -7.14 4.16
C PHE A 85 -37.94 -6.75 2.79
N GLU A 86 -37.39 -5.54 2.69
CA GLU A 86 -36.74 -5.02 1.49
C GLU A 86 -35.25 -5.43 1.41
N ASN A 87 -34.78 -6.30 2.30
CA ASN A 87 -33.38 -6.71 2.44
C ASN A 87 -32.40 -5.53 2.60
N ARG A 88 -32.82 -4.44 3.25
CA ARG A 88 -31.94 -3.31 3.53
C ARG A 88 -30.97 -3.64 4.67
N ASN A 89 -29.81 -3.00 4.67
CA ASN A 89 -28.80 -3.17 5.71
C ASN A 89 -29.08 -2.18 6.85
N PRO A 90 -29.36 -2.65 8.09
CA PRO A 90 -29.68 -1.77 9.22
C PRO A 90 -28.44 -1.11 9.86
N SER A 91 -27.25 -1.68 9.65
CA SER A 91 -25.99 -1.22 10.21
C SER A 91 -24.82 -1.80 9.41
N VAL A 92 -23.59 -1.35 9.69
CA VAL A 92 -22.37 -1.98 9.15
C VAL A 92 -22.21 -3.43 9.62
N LEU A 93 -22.74 -3.77 10.81
CA LEU A 93 -22.62 -5.09 11.41
C LEU A 93 -23.52 -6.14 10.74
N PHE A 94 -24.54 -5.75 9.97
CA PHE A 94 -25.43 -6.69 9.30
C PHE A 94 -25.67 -6.34 7.84
N ASN A 95 -25.22 -7.21 6.94
CA ASN A 95 -25.45 -7.11 5.50
C ASN A 95 -26.43 -8.21 5.06
N SER A 96 -27.66 -7.81 4.73
CA SER A 96 -28.75 -8.72 4.40
C SER A 96 -28.42 -9.59 3.18
N SER A 97 -27.90 -8.99 2.11
CA SER A 97 -27.54 -9.72 0.89
C SER A 97 -26.42 -10.73 1.14
N TYR A 98 -25.35 -10.31 1.82
CA TYR A 98 -24.25 -11.19 2.20
C TYR A 98 -24.74 -12.35 3.06
N TYR A 99 -25.49 -12.05 4.12
CA TYR A 99 -25.97 -13.07 5.05
C TYR A 99 -26.85 -14.11 4.34
N LEU A 100 -27.66 -13.73 3.35
CA LEU A 100 -28.46 -14.69 2.57
C LEU A 100 -27.62 -15.47 1.56
N THR A 101 -26.61 -14.86 0.95
CA THR A 101 -25.68 -15.54 0.03
C THR A 101 -24.87 -16.61 0.76
N GLU A 102 -24.34 -16.31 1.95
CA GLU A 102 -23.60 -17.28 2.78
C GLU A 102 -24.51 -18.37 3.36
N ASN A 103 -25.83 -18.16 3.33
CA ASN A 103 -26.82 -19.07 3.90
C ASN A 103 -27.91 -19.43 2.87
N PRO A 104 -27.57 -20.14 1.78
CA PRO A 104 -28.48 -20.34 0.65
C PRO A 104 -29.77 -21.08 1.02
N ALA A 105 -29.74 -22.00 1.99
CA ALA A 105 -30.93 -22.66 2.51
C ALA A 105 -31.89 -21.67 3.18
N LEU A 106 -31.37 -20.67 3.88
CA LEU A 106 -32.15 -19.60 4.50
C LEU A 106 -32.74 -18.67 3.44
N ALA A 107 -32.00 -18.34 2.38
CA ALA A 107 -32.47 -17.47 1.31
C ALA A 107 -33.81 -17.94 0.72
N ALA A 108 -33.98 -19.25 0.53
CA ALA A 108 -35.23 -19.85 0.06
C ALA A 108 -36.40 -19.68 1.05
N ILE A 109 -36.14 -19.72 2.36
CA ILE A 109 -37.14 -19.53 3.42
C ILE A 109 -37.53 -18.05 3.52
N VAL A 110 -36.56 -17.15 3.40
CA VAL A 110 -36.78 -15.70 3.40
C VAL A 110 -37.62 -15.27 2.20
N ALA A 111 -37.36 -15.85 1.02
CA ALA A 111 -38.15 -15.61 -0.18
C ALA A 111 -39.64 -16.02 -0.04
N GLN A 112 -39.96 -16.93 0.88
CA GLN A 112 -41.34 -17.32 1.21
C GLN A 112 -42.02 -16.35 2.19
N GLY A 113 -41.29 -15.37 2.75
CA GLY A 113 -41.82 -14.38 3.69
C GLY A 113 -42.03 -14.90 5.12
N ASN A 114 -41.50 -16.09 5.45
CA ASN A 114 -41.70 -16.71 6.77
C ASN A 114 -40.82 -16.10 7.87
N ILE A 115 -39.65 -15.57 7.50
CA ILE A 115 -38.65 -14.97 8.38
C ILE A 115 -37.82 -13.97 7.57
N THR A 116 -37.25 -12.93 8.19
CA THR A 116 -36.24 -12.08 7.53
C THR A 116 -34.82 -12.57 7.83
N GLY A 117 -33.84 -12.14 7.03
CA GLY A 117 -32.43 -12.44 7.29
C GLY A 117 -31.98 -11.97 8.68
N ILE A 118 -32.31 -10.73 9.05
CA ILE A 118 -31.98 -10.17 10.37
C ILE A 118 -32.67 -10.92 11.50
N GLU A 119 -33.94 -11.32 11.33
CA GLU A 119 -34.67 -12.09 12.35
C GLU A 119 -34.03 -13.46 12.58
N HIS A 120 -33.63 -14.15 11.50
CA HIS A 120 -32.91 -15.41 11.64
C HIS A 120 -31.58 -15.21 12.36
N PHE A 121 -30.83 -14.17 12.02
CA PHE A 121 -29.54 -13.92 12.64
C PHE A 121 -29.67 -13.67 14.15
N VAL A 122 -30.59 -12.80 14.55
CA VAL A 122 -30.87 -12.50 15.96
C VAL A 122 -31.30 -13.75 16.74
N ASN A 123 -32.15 -14.59 16.16
CA ASN A 123 -32.70 -15.74 16.89
C ASN A 123 -31.82 -17.00 16.83
N PHE A 124 -30.97 -17.13 15.81
CA PHE A 124 -30.21 -18.37 15.53
C PHE A 124 -28.78 -18.08 15.09
N GLY A 125 -28.59 -17.23 14.08
CA GLY A 125 -27.29 -17.08 13.40
C GLY A 125 -26.14 -16.65 14.32
N GLN A 126 -26.38 -15.74 15.26
CA GLN A 126 -25.35 -15.33 16.21
C GLN A 126 -24.90 -16.49 17.13
N PHE A 127 -25.77 -17.44 17.45
CA PHE A 127 -25.45 -18.61 18.29
C PHE A 127 -24.82 -19.76 17.50
N GLU A 128 -24.78 -19.63 16.17
CA GLU A 128 -24.19 -20.60 15.24
C GLU A 128 -22.86 -20.08 14.63
N ASP A 129 -22.33 -18.97 15.16
CA ASP A 129 -21.14 -18.23 14.68
C ASP A 129 -21.23 -17.87 13.18
N ARG A 130 -22.45 -17.67 12.66
CA ARG A 130 -22.63 -17.23 11.27
C ARG A 130 -22.22 -15.77 11.15
N SER A 131 -21.37 -15.46 10.18
CA SER A 131 -20.94 -14.07 9.96
C SER A 131 -22.11 -13.22 9.42
N PRO A 132 -22.52 -12.13 10.11
CA PRO A 132 -23.61 -11.27 9.67
C PRO A 132 -23.22 -10.26 8.58
N THR A 133 -21.92 -10.06 8.37
CA THR A 133 -21.38 -9.03 7.49
C THR A 133 -20.01 -9.47 7.00
N PRO A 134 -19.58 -9.13 5.78
CA PRO A 134 -18.24 -9.48 5.32
C PRO A 134 -17.14 -8.83 6.17
N PHE A 135 -17.48 -7.79 6.96
CA PHE A 135 -16.54 -7.10 7.86
C PHE A 135 -16.26 -7.84 9.17
N TYR A 136 -17.07 -8.83 9.54
CA TYR A 136 -16.87 -9.61 10.76
C TYR A 136 -16.10 -10.88 10.43
N ASN A 137 -14.89 -10.96 10.96
CA ASN A 137 -14.08 -12.18 10.95
C ASN A 137 -13.90 -12.65 12.39
N SER A 138 -14.47 -13.81 12.72
CA SER A 138 -14.41 -14.40 14.06
C SER A 138 -12.95 -14.58 14.53
N LYS A 139 -12.04 -14.96 13.62
CA LYS A 139 -10.61 -15.15 13.93
C LYS A 139 -9.92 -13.85 14.29
N TYR A 140 -10.18 -12.79 13.52
CA TYR A 140 -9.71 -11.44 13.85
C TYR A 140 -10.23 -11.03 15.24
N TYR A 141 -11.54 -11.16 15.47
CA TYR A 141 -12.14 -10.77 16.74
C TYR A 141 -11.55 -11.52 17.93
N LEU A 142 -11.37 -12.84 17.82
CA LEU A 142 -10.80 -13.66 18.88
C LEU A 142 -9.31 -13.42 19.09
N ALA A 143 -8.55 -13.12 18.04
CA ALA A 143 -7.13 -12.75 18.15
C ALA A 143 -6.96 -11.44 18.94
N GLN A 144 -7.87 -10.48 18.75
CA GLN A 144 -7.88 -9.22 19.52
C GLN A 144 -8.44 -9.38 20.93
N ASN A 145 -9.16 -10.47 21.23
CA ASN A 145 -9.88 -10.68 22.48
C ASN A 145 -9.60 -12.07 23.09
N PRO A 146 -8.39 -12.30 23.65
CA PRO A 146 -8.00 -13.61 24.17
C PRO A 146 -8.91 -14.15 25.28
N ASP A 147 -9.53 -13.27 26.07
CA ASP A 147 -10.53 -13.63 27.08
C ASP A 147 -11.77 -14.29 26.45
N VAL A 148 -12.23 -13.75 25.31
CA VAL A 148 -13.35 -14.30 24.54
C VAL A 148 -12.97 -15.60 23.85
N ALA A 149 -11.75 -15.68 23.31
CA ALA A 149 -11.23 -16.91 22.70
C ALA A 149 -11.27 -18.10 23.65
N ILE A 150 -11.00 -17.88 24.95
CA ILE A 150 -11.10 -18.91 25.99
C ILE A 150 -12.56 -19.35 26.19
N ALA A 151 -13.52 -18.43 26.20
CA ALA A 151 -14.94 -18.76 26.37
C ALA A 151 -15.50 -19.52 25.15
N VAL A 152 -15.15 -19.10 23.94
CA VAL A 152 -15.50 -19.80 22.69
C VAL A 152 -14.93 -21.22 22.68
N ALA A 153 -13.67 -21.40 23.10
CA ALA A 153 -13.06 -22.72 23.19
C ALA A 153 -13.73 -23.66 24.21
N ARG A 154 -14.55 -23.11 25.13
CA ARG A 154 -15.36 -23.86 26.10
C ARG A 154 -16.81 -24.05 25.68
N ASP A 155 -17.19 -23.61 24.47
CA ASP A 155 -18.55 -23.67 23.95
C ASP A 155 -19.56 -22.88 24.83
N GLU A 156 -19.08 -21.80 25.47
CA GLU A 156 -19.91 -20.97 26.36
C GLU A 156 -20.74 -19.92 25.58
N LEU A 157 -20.21 -19.45 24.44
CA LEU A 157 -20.79 -18.44 23.56
C LEU A 157 -19.99 -18.37 22.24
N THR A 158 -20.52 -17.71 21.22
CA THR A 158 -19.77 -17.41 19.98
C THR A 158 -19.07 -16.05 20.03
N GLY A 159 -18.09 -15.81 19.16
CA GLY A 159 -17.42 -14.51 19.09
C GLY A 159 -18.39 -13.38 18.74
N ILE A 160 -19.32 -13.63 17.82
CA ILE A 160 -20.28 -12.60 17.37
C ILE A 160 -21.36 -12.35 18.43
N GLU A 161 -21.79 -13.39 19.14
CA GLU A 161 -22.67 -13.27 20.31
C GLU A 161 -22.01 -12.41 21.40
N HIS A 162 -20.72 -12.65 21.70
CA HIS A 162 -19.98 -11.82 22.63
C HIS A 162 -19.98 -10.36 22.20
N TYR A 163 -19.64 -10.10 20.93
CA TYR A 163 -19.53 -8.74 20.43
C TYR A 163 -20.86 -7.98 20.56
N ILE A 164 -21.97 -8.58 20.13
CA ILE A 164 -23.29 -7.94 20.15
C ILE A 164 -23.74 -7.65 21.58
N ASN A 165 -23.51 -8.57 22.51
CA ASN A 165 -24.06 -8.49 23.87
C ASN A 165 -23.16 -7.73 24.86
N ILE A 166 -21.85 -7.75 24.64
CA ILE A 166 -20.84 -7.25 25.58
C ILE A 166 -19.85 -6.35 24.84
N GLY A 167 -19.19 -6.88 23.81
CA GLY A 167 -18.02 -6.25 23.21
C GLY A 167 -18.28 -4.86 22.62
N ALA A 168 -19.42 -4.63 21.99
CA ALA A 168 -19.79 -3.32 21.45
C ALA A 168 -19.99 -2.27 22.55
N ALA A 169 -20.54 -2.64 23.71
CA ALA A 169 -20.67 -1.76 24.86
C ALA A 169 -19.30 -1.43 25.49
N GLU A 170 -18.34 -2.34 25.37
CA GLU A 170 -16.95 -2.15 25.80
C GLU A 170 -16.06 -1.46 24.74
N ASN A 171 -16.64 -1.01 23.62
CA ASN A 171 -15.92 -0.42 22.49
C ASN A 171 -14.84 -1.35 21.88
N ARG A 172 -15.03 -2.67 21.94
CA ARG A 172 -14.16 -3.64 21.27
C ARG A 172 -14.27 -3.50 19.74
N GLN A 173 -13.17 -3.66 19.04
CA GLN A 173 -13.13 -3.67 17.58
C GLN A 173 -13.62 -5.02 17.05
N PHE A 174 -14.66 -5.03 16.21
CA PHE A 174 -15.12 -6.25 15.52
C PHE A 174 -14.53 -6.42 14.11
N THR A 175 -13.95 -5.34 13.58
CA THR A 175 -13.43 -5.25 12.22
C THR A 175 -12.22 -4.29 12.20
N PRO A 176 -11.20 -4.53 11.38
CA PRO A 176 -10.05 -3.61 11.25
C PRO A 176 -10.42 -2.27 10.60
N PHE A 177 -11.60 -2.17 9.97
CA PHE A 177 -12.02 -0.98 9.23
C PHE A 177 -12.60 0.15 10.11
N ILE A 178 -13.00 -0.15 11.35
CA ILE A 178 -13.63 0.79 12.28
C ILE A 178 -12.91 0.71 13.62
N GLN A 179 -12.35 1.85 14.06
CA GLN A 179 -11.74 1.98 15.38
C GLN A 179 -12.65 2.83 16.29
N PRO A 180 -13.34 2.24 17.30
CA PRO A 180 -14.31 2.95 18.15
C PRO A 180 -13.80 4.21 18.85
N GLN A 181 -12.49 4.30 19.11
CA GLN A 181 -11.83 5.46 19.72
C GLN A 181 -10.79 6.10 18.78
N GLY A 182 -10.75 5.67 17.52
CA GLY A 182 -9.84 6.18 16.50
C GLY A 182 -10.47 7.31 15.70
N SER A 183 -9.65 7.96 14.87
CA SER A 183 -10.14 8.91 13.87
C SER A 183 -11.10 8.19 12.91
N SER A 184 -12.26 8.79 12.61
CA SER A 184 -13.13 8.33 11.51
C SER A 184 -12.58 8.67 10.11
N LEU A 185 -11.36 9.22 10.05
CA LEU A 185 -10.48 9.33 8.88
C LEU A 185 -9.16 8.58 9.16
N PRO A 186 -9.11 7.24 9.05
CA PRO A 186 -7.97 6.43 9.54
C PRO A 186 -6.67 6.70 8.78
N ASN A 187 -6.74 6.84 7.46
CA ASN A 187 -5.59 7.20 6.61
C ASN A 187 -5.23 8.69 6.65
N ARG A 188 -5.85 9.45 7.55
CA ARG A 188 -5.80 10.91 7.59
C ARG A 188 -6.22 11.49 6.25
N VAL A 189 -5.26 11.90 5.44
CA VAL A 189 -5.42 12.49 4.11
C VAL A 189 -4.14 12.27 3.30
N ALA A 190 -4.25 12.20 1.98
CA ALA A 190 -3.09 12.07 1.08
C ALA A 190 -3.28 12.86 -0.23
N THR A 191 -2.17 13.16 -0.90
CA THR A 191 -2.16 13.68 -2.28
C THR A 191 -1.18 12.92 -3.14
N GLY A 192 -1.39 12.92 -4.45
CA GLY A 192 -0.57 12.23 -5.43
C GLY A 192 -0.90 12.62 -6.85
N ASP A 193 -0.14 12.06 -7.80
CA ASP A 193 -0.20 12.43 -9.22
C ASP A 193 -0.24 13.96 -9.42
N THR A 194 0.51 14.68 -8.57
CA THR A 194 0.54 16.13 -8.59
C THR A 194 1.26 16.58 -9.87
N THR A 195 0.66 17.51 -10.58
CA THR A 195 1.26 18.16 -11.75
C THR A 195 1.40 19.66 -11.45
N PRO A 196 1.99 20.47 -12.35
CA PRO A 196 2.06 21.90 -12.14
C PRO A 196 0.69 22.56 -11.98
N ASN A 197 -0.39 21.91 -12.41
CA ASN A 197 -1.74 22.50 -12.43
C ASN A 197 -2.84 21.59 -11.87
N SER A 198 -2.53 20.43 -11.32
CA SER A 198 -3.52 19.51 -10.74
C SER A 198 -2.94 18.65 -9.61
N THR A 199 -3.82 18.06 -8.81
CA THR A 199 -3.46 17.01 -7.85
C THR A 199 -4.66 16.10 -7.60
N VAL A 200 -4.39 14.83 -7.25
CA VAL A 200 -5.38 13.88 -6.77
C VAL A 200 -5.32 13.85 -5.26
N PHE A 201 -6.46 14.09 -4.61
CA PHE A 201 -6.65 13.98 -3.18
C PHE A 201 -7.27 12.63 -2.83
N LEU A 202 -6.87 12.07 -1.70
CA LEU A 202 -7.36 10.80 -1.18
C LEU A 202 -7.66 10.93 0.31
N THR A 203 -8.78 10.37 0.74
CA THR A 203 -9.09 10.08 2.14
C THR A 203 -9.97 8.83 2.22
N ARG A 204 -10.05 8.19 3.36
CA ARG A 204 -11.03 7.14 3.65
C ARG A 204 -11.85 7.58 4.86
N SER A 205 -13.16 7.39 4.81
CA SER A 205 -14.04 7.61 5.97
C SER A 205 -14.52 6.27 6.48
N SER A 206 -14.42 6.02 7.79
CA SER A 206 -15.02 4.85 8.42
C SER A 206 -16.53 5.01 8.65
N VAL A 207 -17.09 6.13 8.22
CA VAL A 207 -18.50 6.51 8.41
C VAL A 207 -19.11 6.88 7.06
N ALA A 208 -20.27 6.31 6.78
CA ALA A 208 -21.04 6.60 5.57
C ALA A 208 -21.60 8.03 5.62
N GLY A 209 -21.71 8.67 4.46
CA GLY A 209 -22.21 10.04 4.34
C GLY A 209 -21.31 10.93 3.50
N THR A 210 -21.61 12.23 3.49
CA THR A 210 -20.85 13.20 2.69
C THR A 210 -19.50 13.50 3.33
N VAL A 211 -18.46 13.48 2.50
CA VAL A 211 -17.12 13.96 2.81
C VAL A 211 -16.89 15.22 1.96
N SER A 212 -16.50 16.31 2.60
CA SER A 212 -16.09 17.55 1.94
C SER A 212 -14.58 17.71 1.94
N LEU A 213 -14.04 18.26 0.86
CA LEU A 213 -12.64 18.63 0.70
C LEU A 213 -12.55 20.14 0.43
N GLU A 214 -11.82 20.86 1.27
CA GLU A 214 -11.44 22.26 1.05
C GLU A 214 -9.96 22.35 0.73
N TYR A 215 -9.57 23.19 -0.23
CA TYR A 215 -8.15 23.47 -0.50
C TYR A 215 -7.88 24.95 -0.68
N ALA A 216 -6.70 25.40 -0.21
CA ALA A 216 -6.31 26.80 -0.17
C ALA A 216 -4.78 26.93 -0.24
N ASN A 217 -4.30 28.16 -0.44
CA ASN A 217 -2.88 28.52 -0.33
C ASN A 217 -2.51 29.08 1.06
N ASN A 218 -3.39 28.89 2.06
CA ASN A 218 -3.19 29.32 3.43
C ASN A 218 -3.76 28.29 4.42
N LEU A 219 -3.07 28.12 5.55
CA LEU A 219 -3.42 27.12 6.58
C LEU A 219 -4.77 27.35 7.27
N ASN A 220 -5.29 28.57 7.24
CA ASN A 220 -6.55 28.92 7.91
C ASN A 220 -7.77 28.70 7.02
N PHE A 221 -7.58 28.28 5.76
CA PHE A 221 -8.66 28.12 4.78
C PHE A 221 -9.52 29.39 4.63
N ILE A 222 -8.94 30.57 4.81
CA ILE A 222 -9.63 31.83 4.57
C ILE A 222 -9.80 31.97 3.06
N ASN A 223 -11.05 32.09 2.58
CA ASN A 223 -11.42 32.10 1.17
C ASN A 223 -10.83 30.89 0.41
N PRO A 224 -11.34 29.66 0.68
CA PRO A 224 -10.81 28.46 0.02
C PRO A 224 -10.90 28.61 -1.50
N LEU A 225 -9.90 28.09 -2.19
CA LEU A 225 -9.82 28.14 -3.65
C LEU A 225 -10.86 27.22 -4.31
N GLY A 226 -11.25 26.17 -3.61
CA GLY A 226 -12.36 25.31 -4.00
C GLY A 226 -12.83 24.42 -2.86
N ILE A 227 -14.07 23.96 -2.99
CA ILE A 227 -14.69 22.96 -2.12
C ILE A 227 -15.26 21.87 -3.02
N LEU A 228 -14.89 20.62 -2.76
CA LEU A 228 -15.33 19.43 -3.48
C LEU A 228 -16.07 18.50 -2.50
N TYR A 229 -16.96 17.67 -3.02
CA TYR A 229 -17.77 16.75 -2.22
C TYR A 229 -17.76 15.36 -2.84
N SER A 230 -17.81 14.34 -1.99
CA SER A 230 -18.10 12.96 -2.38
C SER A 230 -18.98 12.31 -1.31
N ASN A 231 -19.71 11.26 -1.69
CA ASN A 231 -20.48 10.45 -0.73
C ASN A 231 -19.77 9.12 -0.52
N VAL A 232 -19.60 8.75 0.75
CA VAL A 232 -19.11 7.44 1.18
C VAL A 232 -20.32 6.54 1.40
N THR A 233 -20.44 5.52 0.57
CA THR A 233 -21.48 4.47 0.69
C THR A 233 -20.89 3.12 1.07
N ASP A 234 -19.61 2.89 0.73
CA ASP A 234 -18.79 1.77 1.20
C ASP A 234 -17.61 2.33 1.98
N ILE A 235 -17.53 2.01 3.26
CA ILE A 235 -16.46 2.49 4.14
C ILE A 235 -15.12 1.85 3.83
N THR A 236 -15.05 0.79 3.03
CA THR A 236 -13.79 0.15 2.60
C THR A 236 -13.20 0.77 1.34
N GLU A 237 -13.95 1.65 0.66
CA GLU A 237 -13.51 2.37 -0.52
C GLU A 237 -13.07 3.79 -0.14
N PRO A 238 -11.78 4.11 -0.30
CA PRO A 238 -11.33 5.49 -0.19
C PRO A 238 -11.98 6.41 -1.23
N VAL A 239 -12.19 7.65 -0.84
CA VAL A 239 -12.66 8.74 -1.70
C VAL A 239 -11.48 9.37 -2.41
N LYS A 240 -11.58 9.49 -3.74
CA LYS A 240 -10.66 10.27 -4.58
C LYS A 240 -11.35 11.51 -5.18
N LEU A 241 -10.69 12.65 -5.09
CA LEU A 241 -11.13 13.92 -5.67
C LEU A 241 -9.96 14.59 -6.39
N THR A 242 -10.24 15.42 -7.40
CA THR A 242 -9.18 16.07 -8.19
C THR A 242 -9.41 17.57 -8.26
N ALA A 243 -8.38 18.37 -7.95
CA ALA A 243 -8.36 19.78 -8.30
C ALA A 243 -7.52 19.99 -9.57
N ASN A 244 -7.97 20.92 -10.41
CA ASN A 244 -7.31 21.34 -11.64
C ASN A 244 -7.14 22.86 -11.62
N ASN A 245 -6.41 23.40 -12.61
CA ASN A 245 -6.10 24.83 -12.73
C ASN A 245 -5.37 25.40 -11.51
N LEU A 246 -4.59 24.57 -10.82
CA LEU A 246 -3.68 25.03 -9.78
C LEU A 246 -2.57 25.90 -10.39
N THR A 247 -2.06 26.83 -9.60
CA THR A 247 -0.88 27.62 -9.97
C THR A 247 0.38 26.80 -9.73
N PRO A 248 1.30 26.68 -10.72
CA PRO A 248 2.60 26.03 -10.54
C PRO A 248 3.42 26.63 -9.41
N ASN A 249 4.40 25.87 -8.92
CA ASN A 249 5.32 26.29 -7.86
C ASN A 249 4.65 26.91 -6.62
N THR A 250 3.51 26.37 -6.20
CA THR A 250 2.72 26.94 -5.11
C THR A 250 2.50 25.91 -4.02
N GLN A 251 2.67 26.33 -2.77
CA GLN A 251 2.30 25.55 -1.59
C GLN A 251 0.79 25.62 -1.38
N TYR A 252 0.17 24.45 -1.22
CA TYR A 252 -1.25 24.32 -0.88
C TYR A 252 -1.42 23.56 0.43
N PHE A 253 -2.57 23.79 1.04
CA PHE A 253 -3.10 23.09 2.19
C PHE A 253 -4.50 22.61 1.84
N TYR A 254 -4.86 21.43 2.34
CA TYR A 254 -6.17 20.85 2.09
C TYR A 254 -6.71 20.17 3.35
N ARG A 255 -8.02 20.09 3.45
CA ARG A 255 -8.71 19.51 4.60
C ARG A 255 -9.89 18.69 4.14
N PHE A 256 -9.94 17.44 4.60
CA PHE A 256 -11.14 16.63 4.52
C PHE A 256 -11.95 16.75 5.81
N THR A 257 -13.27 16.75 5.69
CA THR A 257 -14.21 16.69 6.81
C THR A 257 -15.32 15.70 6.47
N ASN A 258 -15.55 14.71 7.33
CA ASN A 258 -16.65 13.74 7.14
C ASN A 258 -17.95 14.23 7.80
N THR A 259 -19.01 13.43 7.69
CA THR A 259 -20.33 13.79 8.19
C THR A 259 -20.43 13.94 9.71
N GLU A 260 -19.48 13.40 10.48
CA GLU A 260 -19.39 13.54 11.94
C GLU A 260 -18.64 14.83 12.34
N GLY A 261 -18.05 15.54 11.39
CA GLY A 261 -17.20 16.70 11.63
C GLY A 261 -15.74 16.33 11.92
N THR A 262 -15.36 15.05 11.91
CA THR A 262 -13.96 14.63 11.98
C THR A 262 -13.23 15.19 10.79
N SER A 263 -12.08 15.82 11.05
CA SER A 263 -11.34 16.53 10.04
C SER A 263 -9.85 16.32 10.14
N SER A 264 -9.20 16.21 8.99
CA SER A 264 -7.76 16.03 8.90
C SER A 264 -7.18 16.90 7.78
N VAL A 265 -5.99 17.44 8.02
CA VAL A 265 -5.32 18.44 7.17
C VAL A 265 -4.06 17.83 6.59
N GLY A 266 -3.76 18.17 5.34
CA GLY A 266 -2.51 17.86 4.68
C GLY A 266 -1.99 19.04 3.86
N SER A 267 -0.81 18.87 3.28
CA SER A 267 -0.17 19.88 2.45
C SER A 267 0.58 19.27 1.27
N PHE A 268 0.68 20.00 0.18
CA PHE A 268 1.44 19.60 -1.01
C PHE A 268 1.96 20.83 -1.75
N ARG A 269 2.94 20.62 -2.64
CA ARG A 269 3.49 21.67 -3.51
C ARG A 269 3.35 21.23 -4.96
N THR A 270 2.77 22.08 -5.80
CA THR A 270 2.77 21.85 -7.24
C THR A 270 4.18 22.06 -7.80
N PRO A 271 4.68 21.21 -8.70
CA PRO A 271 5.96 21.38 -9.37
C PRO A 271 6.11 22.77 -10.03
N ALA A 272 7.33 23.28 -10.10
CA ALA A 272 7.65 24.46 -10.89
C ALA A 272 7.63 24.13 -12.39
N ALA A 273 7.35 25.14 -13.21
CA ALA A 273 7.44 25.02 -14.66
C ALA A 273 8.91 24.90 -15.11
N ILE A 274 9.16 24.12 -16.17
CA ILE A 274 10.47 24.01 -16.84
C ILE A 274 11.03 25.41 -17.12
N GLY A 275 12.34 25.58 -16.89
CA GLY A 275 13.04 26.87 -16.96
C GLY A 275 13.14 27.58 -15.61
N THR A 276 12.50 27.07 -14.56
CA THR A 276 12.66 27.53 -13.18
C THR A 276 13.64 26.62 -12.45
N GLN A 277 14.71 27.18 -11.88
CA GLN A 277 15.68 26.46 -11.06
C GLN A 277 15.58 26.95 -9.61
N GLN A 278 15.23 26.05 -8.70
CA GLN A 278 15.00 26.37 -7.28
C GLN A 278 15.42 25.24 -6.33
N GLY A 279 16.09 24.21 -6.84
CA GLY A 279 16.41 22.99 -6.14
C GLY A 279 15.25 22.01 -6.16
N LEU A 280 15.55 20.77 -5.82
CA LEU A 280 14.57 19.70 -5.67
C LEU A 280 14.91 18.87 -4.44
N ARG A 281 13.91 18.50 -3.64
CA ARG A 281 14.08 17.60 -2.51
C ARG A 281 12.98 16.54 -2.50
N PHE A 282 13.33 15.27 -2.57
CA PHE A 282 12.36 14.18 -2.48
C PHE A 282 12.90 12.99 -1.68
N GLY A 283 12.00 12.06 -1.32
CA GLY A 283 12.35 10.81 -0.65
C GLY A 283 11.82 9.59 -1.39
N ALA A 284 12.40 8.42 -1.16
CA ALA A 284 11.90 7.15 -1.70
C ALA A 284 12.11 5.97 -0.73
N THR A 285 11.19 5.01 -0.77
CA THR A 285 11.26 3.71 -0.07
C THR A 285 10.53 2.63 -0.88
N ALA A 286 10.65 1.36 -0.46
CA ALA A 286 10.00 0.20 -1.06
C ALA A 286 9.63 -0.82 0.02
N ASP A 287 9.01 -1.94 -0.36
CA ASP A 287 8.95 -3.19 0.42
C ASP A 287 8.39 -3.06 1.85
N GLY A 288 7.06 -3.16 1.97
CA GLY A 288 6.30 -3.02 3.20
C GLY A 288 5.28 -4.13 3.45
N GLN A 289 5.32 -4.69 4.66
CA GLN A 289 4.37 -5.67 5.19
C GLN A 289 3.47 -5.12 6.30
N GLY A 290 2.15 -5.36 6.20
CA GLY A 290 1.16 -4.92 7.19
C GLY A 290 1.48 -5.42 8.60
N GLU A 291 2.07 -6.61 8.70
CA GLU A 291 2.61 -7.28 9.88
C GLU A 291 3.59 -6.39 10.68
N LEU A 292 4.31 -5.48 9.98
CA LEU A 292 5.40 -4.67 10.52
C LEU A 292 5.03 -3.19 10.76
N MET A 293 3.76 -2.84 10.60
CA MET A 293 3.24 -1.54 11.07
C MET A 293 3.60 -1.31 12.56
N PRO A 294 3.98 -0.08 12.97
CA PRO A 294 3.66 1.21 12.33
C PRO A 294 4.75 1.83 11.42
N TYR A 295 5.81 1.13 11.03
CA TYR A 295 6.92 1.68 10.20
C TYR A 295 7.61 2.92 10.79
N MET A 296 8.29 2.74 11.92
CA MET A 296 9.07 3.84 12.52
C MET A 296 10.23 4.32 11.64
N SER A 297 10.61 3.55 10.61
CA SER A 297 11.64 3.87 9.61
C SER A 297 11.38 5.18 8.86
N VAL A 298 10.13 5.64 8.75
CA VAL A 298 9.76 6.89 8.05
C VAL A 298 9.25 8.00 8.98
N ASN A 299 9.34 7.81 10.30
CA ASN A 299 8.75 8.74 11.27
C ASN A 299 9.31 10.17 11.20
N ASN A 300 10.53 10.35 10.68
CA ASN A 300 11.18 11.65 10.52
C ASN A 300 10.85 12.36 9.20
N VAL A 301 10.19 11.70 8.24
CA VAL A 301 9.95 12.25 6.88
C VAL A 301 9.14 13.56 6.89
N PRO A 302 8.07 13.71 7.69
CA PRO A 302 7.29 14.97 7.72
C PRO A 302 8.13 16.20 8.06
N GLU A 303 9.24 16.05 8.78
CA GLU A 303 10.13 17.14 9.19
C GLU A 303 11.10 17.58 8.07
N ARG A 304 11.12 16.86 6.94
CA ARG A 304 12.11 17.03 5.87
C ARG A 304 11.72 18.06 4.81
N ASN A 305 10.46 18.51 4.80
CA ASN A 305 9.90 19.46 3.84
C ASN A 305 10.18 19.05 2.38
N LEU A 306 9.83 17.80 2.05
CA LEU A 306 10.01 17.23 0.72
C LEU A 306 9.02 17.85 -0.29
N ASP A 307 9.47 18.06 -1.52
CA ASP A 307 8.61 18.40 -2.66
C ASP A 307 7.68 17.24 -3.02
N PHE A 308 8.17 15.99 -2.91
CA PHE A 308 7.39 14.76 -3.05
C PHE A 308 8.07 13.57 -2.38
N PHE A 309 7.36 12.44 -2.30
CA PHE A 309 7.90 11.15 -1.88
C PHE A 309 7.48 10.04 -2.84
N VAL A 310 8.32 9.02 -3.03
CA VAL A 310 8.09 7.92 -3.98
C VAL A 310 7.95 6.58 -3.24
N GLY A 311 6.87 5.84 -3.52
CA GLY A 311 6.68 4.46 -3.09
C GLY A 311 6.93 3.49 -4.24
N LEU A 312 7.98 2.68 -4.15
CA LEU A 312 8.48 1.84 -5.24
C LEU A 312 7.92 0.40 -5.21
N GLY A 313 6.61 0.26 -5.04
CA GLY A 313 5.94 -1.06 -5.04
C GLY A 313 6.00 -1.78 -3.69
N ASN A 314 5.39 -2.98 -3.65
CA ASN A 314 5.29 -3.83 -2.48
C ASN A 314 4.76 -3.10 -1.24
N THR A 315 3.73 -2.25 -1.43
CA THR A 315 3.09 -1.50 -0.33
C THR A 315 2.34 -2.41 0.64
N ILE A 316 1.96 -3.60 0.18
CA ILE A 316 1.41 -4.71 0.94
C ILE A 316 2.08 -6.00 0.46
N SER A 317 1.94 -7.07 1.26
CA SER A 317 2.12 -8.45 0.80
C SER A 317 0.75 -9.14 0.78
N ALA A 318 0.26 -9.40 -0.43
CA ALA A 318 -1.05 -9.98 -0.68
C ALA A 318 -1.09 -11.50 -0.48
N ASP A 319 0.07 -12.16 -0.47
CA ASP A 319 0.26 -13.61 -0.38
C ASP A 319 0.90 -14.06 0.97
N THR A 320 0.74 -13.23 2.01
CA THR A 320 1.07 -13.55 3.40
C THR A 320 -0.14 -13.44 4.32
N ILE A 321 -0.09 -14.03 5.52
CA ILE A 321 -1.10 -13.85 6.56
C ILE A 321 -0.71 -12.63 7.42
N SER A 322 -1.64 -11.69 7.62
CA SER A 322 -1.39 -10.50 8.46
C SER A 322 -2.39 -10.37 9.63
N PRO A 323 -2.06 -9.59 10.67
CA PRO A 323 -2.94 -9.34 11.83
C PRO A 323 -4.37 -8.94 11.49
N ASP A 324 -4.59 -8.12 10.47
CA ASP A 324 -5.93 -7.63 10.10
C ASP A 324 -6.68 -8.63 9.20
N LEU A 325 -5.99 -9.61 8.61
CA LEU A 325 -6.57 -10.65 7.76
C LEU A 325 -6.03 -12.05 8.12
N PRO A 326 -6.36 -12.56 9.33
CA PRO A 326 -5.85 -13.86 9.80
C PRO A 326 -6.42 -15.03 8.98
N GLU A 327 -5.64 -16.12 8.90
CA GLU A 327 -5.94 -17.37 8.17
C GLU A 327 -6.05 -17.25 6.64
N VAL A 328 -6.01 -16.03 6.07
CA VAL A 328 -5.99 -15.82 4.61
C VAL A 328 -4.54 -15.69 4.16
N GLN A 329 -4.02 -16.76 3.56
CA GLN A 329 -2.66 -16.74 3.03
C GLN A 329 -2.55 -15.97 1.71
N GLN A 330 -3.58 -15.96 0.88
CA GLN A 330 -3.60 -15.23 -0.40
C GLN A 330 -4.88 -14.42 -0.50
N ALA A 331 -4.75 -13.11 -0.63
CA ALA A 331 -5.85 -12.21 -0.92
C ALA A 331 -6.42 -12.54 -2.31
N VAL A 332 -7.73 -12.76 -2.38
CA VAL A 332 -8.42 -13.09 -3.64
C VAL A 332 -9.60 -12.16 -3.91
N THR A 333 -10.33 -11.77 -2.87
CA THR A 333 -11.51 -10.91 -2.99
C THR A 333 -11.15 -9.42 -2.90
N PRO A 334 -11.99 -8.51 -3.43
CA PRO A 334 -11.81 -7.08 -3.20
C PRO A 334 -11.63 -6.72 -1.72
N LEU A 335 -12.39 -7.38 -0.83
CA LEU A 335 -12.29 -7.12 0.61
C LEU A 335 -10.95 -7.59 1.21
N ASP A 336 -10.40 -8.72 0.74
CA ASP A 336 -9.08 -9.18 1.21
C ASP A 336 -8.01 -8.13 0.90
N PHE A 337 -7.94 -7.67 -0.35
CA PHE A 337 -7.00 -6.63 -0.77
C PHE A 337 -7.23 -5.31 -0.01
N ARG A 338 -8.48 -4.87 0.11
CA ARG A 338 -8.82 -3.65 0.87
C ARG A 338 -8.43 -3.78 2.34
N THR A 339 -8.52 -4.97 2.93
CA THR A 339 -8.10 -5.22 4.32
C THR A 339 -6.59 -5.09 4.46
N LYS A 340 -5.81 -5.68 3.54
CA LYS A 340 -4.36 -5.53 3.48
C LYS A 340 -3.92 -4.08 3.33
N TYR A 341 -4.55 -3.31 2.45
CA TYR A 341 -4.23 -1.88 2.33
C TYR A 341 -4.71 -1.07 3.53
N ASN A 342 -5.86 -1.42 4.11
CA ASN A 342 -6.39 -0.77 5.30
C ASN A 342 -5.43 -0.89 6.49
N GLU A 343 -4.79 -2.05 6.64
CA GLU A 343 -3.81 -2.32 7.69
C GLU A 343 -2.63 -1.33 7.67
N ILE A 344 -2.17 -0.96 6.47
CA ILE A 344 -1.08 0.00 6.27
C ILE A 344 -1.49 1.43 6.62
N VAL A 345 -2.73 1.82 6.33
CA VAL A 345 -3.19 3.20 6.52
C VAL A 345 -3.92 3.42 7.84
N SER A 346 -4.17 2.36 8.61
CA SER A 346 -4.80 2.44 9.93
C SER A 346 -3.75 2.55 11.05
N PRO A 347 -4.05 3.21 12.17
CA PRO A 347 -3.13 3.24 13.31
C PRO A 347 -2.92 1.85 13.92
N ARG A 348 -1.66 1.53 14.23
CA ARG A 348 -1.26 0.39 15.05
C ARG A 348 -0.40 0.89 16.20
N LEU A 349 -0.68 0.41 17.42
CA LEU A 349 -0.06 0.94 18.65
C LEU A 349 -0.23 2.48 18.74
N GLU A 350 -1.41 2.98 18.33
CA GLU A 350 -1.76 4.42 18.29
C GLU A 350 -0.92 5.27 17.32
N LEU A 351 -0.08 4.65 16.48
CA LEU A 351 0.84 5.32 15.57
C LEU A 351 0.56 4.95 14.11
N ASN A 352 0.79 5.91 13.21
CA ASN A 352 0.93 5.67 11.78
C ASN A 352 1.84 6.72 11.10
N PRO A 353 3.17 6.61 11.25
CA PRO A 353 4.18 7.34 10.48
C PRO A 353 3.92 7.41 8.98
N TRP A 354 3.42 6.33 8.36
CA TRP A 354 3.10 6.33 6.93
C TRP A 354 1.98 7.32 6.59
N ALA A 355 0.87 7.32 7.33
CA ALA A 355 -0.20 8.30 7.16
C ALA A 355 0.26 9.74 7.48
N ASN A 356 1.20 9.92 8.43
CA ASN A 356 1.81 11.24 8.70
C ASN A 356 2.59 11.75 7.48
N LEU A 357 3.39 10.87 6.86
CA LEU A 357 4.14 11.15 5.64
C LEU A 357 3.21 11.50 4.49
N GLN A 358 2.15 10.72 4.27
CA GLN A 358 1.19 10.94 3.19
C GLN A 358 0.44 12.27 3.30
N ALA A 359 0.22 12.78 4.53
CA ALA A 359 -0.39 14.08 4.76
C ALA A 359 0.61 15.25 4.59
N ALA A 360 1.92 15.01 4.69
CA ALA A 360 2.93 16.06 4.71
C ALA A 360 3.41 16.47 3.31
N THR A 361 3.36 15.56 2.32
CA THR A 361 3.82 15.82 0.95
C THR A 361 3.05 14.96 -0.06
N THR A 362 3.21 15.26 -1.36
CA THR A 362 2.60 14.46 -2.44
C THR A 362 3.34 13.14 -2.62
N ILE A 363 2.60 12.06 -2.89
CA ILE A 363 3.14 10.72 -3.10
C ILE A 363 3.00 10.31 -4.55
N TYR A 364 4.07 9.76 -5.13
CA TYR A 364 4.04 9.02 -6.39
C TYR A 364 4.30 7.55 -6.08
N SER A 365 3.31 6.69 -6.32
CA SER A 365 3.42 5.25 -6.04
C SER A 365 3.33 4.46 -7.33
N THR A 366 4.14 3.41 -7.42
CA THR A 366 3.92 2.29 -8.36
C THR A 366 3.59 1.03 -7.58
N TRP A 367 3.08 0.01 -8.26
CA TRP A 367 2.85 -1.31 -7.69
C TRP A 367 3.90 -2.30 -8.16
N ASN A 368 4.02 -3.41 -7.46
CA ASN A 368 4.88 -4.53 -7.84
C ASN A 368 4.16 -5.86 -7.54
N ASP A 369 4.85 -6.98 -7.68
CA ASP A 369 4.28 -8.31 -7.59
C ASP A 369 3.62 -8.65 -6.26
N GLN A 370 4.21 -8.30 -5.12
CA GLN A 370 3.60 -8.59 -3.82
C GLN A 370 2.29 -7.82 -3.56
N ASN A 371 1.97 -6.78 -4.36
CA ASN A 371 0.65 -6.16 -4.32
C ASN A 371 -0.48 -7.10 -4.81
N LEU A 372 -0.14 -8.23 -5.44
CA LEU A 372 -1.08 -9.19 -6.01
C LEU A 372 -0.73 -10.64 -5.64
N ILE A 373 0.43 -11.12 -6.11
CA ILE A 373 1.02 -12.44 -5.81
C ILE A 373 2.49 -12.42 -6.26
N THR A 374 3.40 -12.88 -5.40
CA THR A 374 4.85 -12.86 -5.65
C THR A 374 5.19 -13.48 -7.02
N GLY A 375 6.02 -12.79 -7.81
CA GLY A 375 6.50 -13.27 -9.11
C GLY A 375 5.54 -13.16 -10.28
N PHE A 376 4.33 -12.60 -10.13
CA PHE A 376 3.40 -12.52 -11.27
C PHE A 376 3.96 -11.71 -12.44
N ALA A 377 3.59 -12.07 -13.68
CA ALA A 377 3.96 -11.31 -14.87
C ALA A 377 2.71 -10.97 -15.69
N GLY A 378 2.33 -9.68 -15.74
CA GLY A 378 1.09 -9.27 -16.38
C GLY A 378 1.02 -9.58 -17.89
N GLY A 379 2.15 -9.67 -18.57
CA GLY A 379 2.29 -10.08 -19.97
C GLY A 379 2.49 -11.58 -20.21
N GLU A 380 2.41 -12.42 -19.16
CA GLU A 380 2.40 -13.88 -19.31
C GLU A 380 1.03 -14.37 -19.79
N ILE A 381 1.01 -15.47 -20.54
CA ILE A 381 -0.23 -16.14 -20.98
C ILE A 381 -0.81 -16.92 -19.78
N PRO A 382 -2.05 -16.64 -19.33
CA PRO A 382 -2.60 -17.24 -18.10
C PRO A 382 -2.61 -18.77 -18.12
N ALA A 383 -2.97 -19.38 -19.26
CA ALA A 383 -3.02 -20.82 -19.44
C ALA A 383 -1.65 -21.53 -19.40
N LEU A 384 -0.54 -20.78 -19.47
CA LEU A 384 0.83 -21.32 -19.36
C LEU A 384 1.48 -20.99 -18.01
N SER A 385 0.85 -20.13 -17.21
CA SER A 385 1.42 -19.67 -15.95
C SER A 385 1.42 -20.76 -14.89
N ALA A 386 2.48 -20.80 -14.09
CA ALA A 386 2.51 -21.59 -12.85
C ALA A 386 1.42 -21.15 -11.86
N GLN A 387 0.90 -19.93 -12.02
CA GLN A 387 -0.15 -19.33 -11.19
C GLN A 387 -1.55 -19.42 -11.83
N GLN A 388 -1.77 -20.32 -12.80
CA GLN A 388 -3.06 -20.50 -13.50
C GLN A 388 -4.27 -20.73 -12.55
N LEU A 389 -4.05 -21.30 -11.36
CA LEU A 389 -5.14 -21.51 -10.40
C LEU A 389 -5.65 -20.21 -9.78
N PHE A 390 -4.78 -19.20 -9.69
CA PHE A 390 -5.12 -17.87 -9.18
C PHE A 390 -5.72 -16.99 -10.27
N PHE A 391 -5.13 -16.99 -11.47
CA PHE A 391 -5.54 -16.13 -12.58
C PHE A 391 -6.66 -16.73 -13.47
N GLY A 392 -6.87 -18.03 -13.38
CA GLY A 392 -7.63 -18.77 -14.39
C GLY A 392 -6.86 -18.92 -15.70
N THR A 393 -7.58 -19.31 -16.75
CA THR A 393 -7.00 -19.57 -18.09
C THR A 393 -7.53 -18.63 -19.17
N ASP A 394 -8.44 -17.73 -18.81
CA ASP A 394 -9.10 -16.82 -19.74
C ASP A 394 -8.26 -15.56 -19.99
N GLY A 395 -8.42 -14.98 -21.18
CA GLY A 395 -7.67 -13.79 -21.59
C GLY A 395 -6.39 -14.10 -22.38
N GLN A 396 -5.86 -13.08 -23.05
CA GLN A 396 -4.61 -13.24 -23.82
C GLN A 396 -3.39 -13.15 -22.90
N PHE A 397 -3.45 -12.27 -21.91
CA PHE A 397 -2.41 -12.04 -20.91
C PHE A 397 -3.02 -11.98 -19.49
N ILE A 398 -2.19 -12.21 -18.47
CA ILE A 398 -2.60 -12.13 -17.06
C ILE A 398 -3.24 -10.76 -16.75
N ASN A 399 -2.76 -9.69 -17.36
CA ASN A 399 -3.33 -8.35 -17.19
C ASN A 399 -4.75 -8.17 -17.77
N ASN A 400 -5.29 -9.17 -18.46
CA ASN A 400 -6.69 -9.21 -18.90
C ASN A 400 -7.61 -9.98 -17.94
N THR A 401 -7.05 -10.65 -16.93
CA THR A 401 -7.80 -11.55 -16.04
C THR A 401 -8.60 -10.78 -15.00
N ALA A 402 -9.69 -11.38 -14.51
CA ALA A 402 -10.48 -10.78 -13.44
C ALA A 402 -9.66 -10.58 -12.16
N GLN A 403 -8.81 -11.55 -11.81
CA GLN A 403 -8.01 -11.50 -10.58
C GLN A 403 -6.97 -10.38 -10.59
N PHE A 404 -6.29 -10.16 -11.72
CA PHE A 404 -5.41 -9.01 -11.91
C PHE A 404 -6.17 -7.69 -11.72
N ASN A 405 -7.33 -7.55 -12.35
CA ASN A 405 -8.15 -6.34 -12.26
C ASN A 405 -8.65 -6.07 -10.84
N ILE A 406 -9.00 -7.10 -10.05
CA ILE A 406 -9.38 -6.95 -8.64
C ILE A 406 -8.22 -6.37 -7.81
N GLY A 407 -7.02 -6.93 -7.91
CA GLY A 407 -5.87 -6.46 -7.15
C GLY A 407 -5.41 -5.06 -7.58
N LEU A 408 -5.35 -4.80 -8.89
CA LEU A 408 -5.00 -3.49 -9.42
C LEU A 408 -6.01 -2.41 -9.01
N GLN A 409 -7.31 -2.73 -9.03
CA GLN A 409 -8.35 -1.81 -8.59
C GLN A 409 -8.19 -1.45 -7.11
N ALA A 410 -7.95 -2.42 -6.24
CA ALA A 410 -7.71 -2.16 -4.82
C ALA A 410 -6.45 -1.31 -4.58
N TRP A 411 -5.36 -1.57 -5.31
CA TRP A 411 -4.16 -0.72 -5.26
C TRP A 411 -4.47 0.72 -5.67
N LYS A 412 -5.20 0.92 -6.78
CA LYS A 412 -5.60 2.25 -7.27
C LYS A 412 -6.53 2.96 -6.29
N GLU A 413 -7.38 2.24 -5.56
CA GLU A 413 -8.26 2.79 -4.54
C GLU A 413 -7.47 3.40 -3.38
N TYR A 414 -6.41 2.72 -2.92
CA TYR A 414 -5.63 3.12 -1.74
C TYR A 414 -4.40 3.99 -2.04
N ASN A 415 -4.18 4.33 -3.31
CA ASN A 415 -3.13 5.26 -3.73
C ASN A 415 -3.75 6.49 -4.41
N PRO A 416 -3.24 7.72 -4.17
CA PRO A 416 -3.74 8.95 -4.79
C PRO A 416 -3.27 9.07 -6.25
N VAL A 417 -3.66 8.09 -7.08
CA VAL A 417 -3.33 8.02 -8.50
C VAL A 417 -4.55 8.35 -9.37
N GLY A 418 -4.30 9.12 -10.41
CA GLY A 418 -5.23 9.45 -11.47
C GLY A 418 -5.39 8.29 -12.47
N ASN A 419 -6.55 8.25 -13.13
CA ASN A 419 -6.84 7.25 -14.14
C ASN A 419 -6.23 7.68 -15.49
N GLN A 420 -5.36 6.85 -16.05
CA GLN A 420 -4.84 6.98 -17.41
C GLN A 420 -4.87 5.61 -18.06
N VAL A 421 -5.11 5.55 -19.36
CA VAL A 421 -5.21 4.30 -20.12
C VAL A 421 -4.34 4.42 -21.37
N TYR A 422 -3.59 3.38 -21.69
CA TYR A 422 -2.93 3.27 -22.98
C TYR A 422 -4.00 3.12 -24.07
N SER A 423 -3.98 3.99 -25.06
CA SER A 423 -4.88 3.91 -26.24
C SER A 423 -4.49 2.75 -27.16
N GLU A 424 -4.89 2.77 -28.44
CA GLU A 424 -4.49 1.75 -29.42
C GLU A 424 -2.97 1.77 -29.68
N THR A 425 -2.21 1.04 -28.86
CA THR A 425 -0.74 0.95 -28.95
C THR A 425 -0.26 0.02 -30.07
N GLY A 426 -1.17 -0.81 -30.61
CA GLY A 426 -0.82 -1.89 -31.53
C GLY A 426 -0.16 -3.09 -30.85
N ASP A 427 -0.03 -3.09 -29.52
CA ASP A 427 0.44 -4.20 -28.71
C ASP A 427 -0.70 -4.64 -27.76
N PRO A 428 -1.21 -5.88 -27.88
CA PRO A 428 -2.29 -6.37 -27.04
C PRO A 428 -1.94 -6.44 -25.55
N ARG A 429 -0.64 -6.44 -25.18
CA ARG A 429 -0.23 -6.33 -23.76
C ARG A 429 -0.60 -5.00 -23.14
N THR A 430 -0.58 -3.92 -23.91
CA THR A 430 -0.76 -2.55 -23.39
C THR A 430 -2.03 -1.88 -23.90
N THR A 431 -2.56 -2.27 -25.05
CA THR A 431 -3.76 -1.65 -25.64
C THR A 431 -4.96 -1.74 -24.68
N ASN A 432 -5.56 -0.59 -24.39
CA ASN A 432 -6.69 -0.43 -23.46
C ASN A 432 -6.41 -0.85 -22.01
N GLN A 433 -5.14 -0.94 -21.62
CA GLN A 433 -4.74 -1.22 -20.23
C GLN A 433 -4.46 0.06 -19.46
N GLU A 434 -4.57 -0.02 -18.14
CA GLU A 434 -4.22 1.07 -17.23
C GLU A 434 -2.77 1.50 -17.43
N LYS A 435 -2.55 2.80 -17.60
CA LYS A 435 -1.24 3.41 -17.75
C LYS A 435 -0.79 3.94 -16.39
N LEU A 436 0.01 3.16 -15.67
CA LEU A 436 0.57 3.58 -14.38
C LEU A 436 1.87 4.41 -14.52
N TYR A 437 2.52 4.33 -15.69
CA TYR A 437 3.69 5.16 -15.99
C TYR A 437 3.41 6.66 -15.80
N ARG A 438 4.35 7.38 -15.18
CA ARG A 438 4.30 8.85 -15.01
C ARG A 438 5.59 9.51 -15.46
N TYR A 439 5.47 10.67 -16.10
CA TYR A 439 6.56 11.60 -16.35
C TYR A 439 6.19 12.97 -15.78
N GLN A 440 7.02 13.51 -14.87
CA GLN A 440 6.75 14.78 -14.21
C GLN A 440 8.05 15.58 -14.00
N PRO A 441 8.26 16.70 -14.72
CA PRO A 441 9.35 17.63 -14.45
C PRO A 441 9.08 18.50 -13.22
N PHE A 442 10.13 18.83 -12.47
CA PHE A 442 10.13 19.72 -11.32
C PHE A 442 11.08 20.88 -11.62
N GLY A 443 10.58 21.88 -12.33
CA GLY A 443 11.42 22.95 -12.86
C GLY A 443 12.46 22.43 -13.85
N SER A 444 13.65 23.04 -13.81
CA SER A 444 14.84 22.56 -14.50
C SER A 444 15.72 21.69 -13.61
N ASP A 445 15.42 21.56 -12.32
CA ASP A 445 16.28 20.84 -11.35
C ASP A 445 16.24 19.31 -11.56
N GLY A 446 15.07 18.74 -11.85
CA GLY A 446 14.96 17.31 -12.13
C GLY A 446 13.62 16.88 -12.70
N ALA A 447 13.54 15.64 -13.19
CA ALA A 447 12.30 15.01 -13.63
C ALA A 447 12.16 13.59 -13.08
N LEU A 448 10.93 13.25 -12.69
CA LEU A 448 10.51 11.93 -12.27
C LEU A 448 10.02 11.12 -13.49
N PHE A 449 10.46 9.88 -13.58
CA PHE A 449 9.94 8.86 -14.50
C PHE A 449 9.55 7.62 -13.69
N LEU A 450 8.26 7.47 -13.37
CA LEU A 450 7.77 6.36 -12.55
C LEU A 450 7.37 5.20 -13.45
N LEU A 451 8.02 4.05 -13.30
CA LEU A 451 7.82 2.87 -14.14
C LEU A 451 6.80 1.90 -13.54
N ASP A 452 6.11 1.18 -14.42
CA ASP A 452 5.37 -0.05 -14.12
C ASP A 452 6.13 -1.22 -14.75
N ALA A 453 6.72 -2.07 -13.91
CA ALA A 453 7.53 -3.21 -14.36
C ALA A 453 6.82 -4.56 -14.16
N SER A 454 5.53 -4.56 -13.85
CA SER A 454 4.80 -5.79 -13.46
C SER A 454 3.56 -6.02 -14.34
N SER A 455 2.86 -4.96 -14.76
CA SER A 455 1.61 -5.09 -15.55
C SER A 455 1.82 -5.64 -16.97
N PHE A 456 3.01 -5.47 -17.55
CA PHE A 456 3.27 -5.76 -18.97
C PHE A 456 4.44 -6.71 -19.21
N ARG A 457 5.20 -7.06 -18.17
CA ARG A 457 6.37 -7.93 -18.31
C ARG A 457 5.99 -9.30 -18.82
N ASP A 458 6.82 -9.88 -19.68
CA ASP A 458 6.73 -11.29 -20.03
C ASP A 458 6.99 -12.18 -18.81
N ALA A 459 6.74 -13.49 -18.95
CA ALA A 459 7.08 -14.44 -17.90
C ALA A 459 8.58 -14.34 -17.53
N PRO A 460 8.93 -14.36 -16.23
CA PRO A 460 10.32 -14.45 -15.79
C PRO A 460 10.98 -15.70 -16.38
N LEU A 461 12.29 -15.61 -16.63
CA LEU A 461 13.05 -16.82 -16.97
C LEU A 461 13.07 -17.78 -15.77
N PRO A 462 13.23 -19.10 -15.99
CA PRO A 462 13.60 -19.98 -14.90
C PRO A 462 14.89 -19.48 -14.24
N GLN A 463 14.91 -19.43 -12.90
CA GLN A 463 16.13 -19.15 -12.14
C GLN A 463 17.19 -20.22 -12.44
N VAL A 464 18.47 -19.87 -12.36
CA VAL A 464 19.58 -20.82 -12.57
C VAL A 464 19.52 -21.92 -11.49
N PRO A 465 19.25 -23.19 -11.86
CA PRO A 465 19.06 -24.25 -10.86
C PRO A 465 20.33 -24.60 -10.08
N ASP A 466 21.47 -24.66 -10.76
CA ASP A 466 22.78 -24.97 -10.21
C ASP A 466 23.79 -23.91 -10.70
N PRO A 467 24.10 -22.90 -9.88
CA PRO A 467 25.03 -21.83 -10.25
C PRO A 467 26.51 -22.26 -10.25
N ALA A 468 26.83 -23.52 -9.91
CA ALA A 468 28.16 -24.08 -10.16
C ALA A 468 28.34 -24.62 -11.59
N LEU A 469 27.27 -24.70 -12.39
CA LEU A 469 27.30 -25.19 -13.76
C LEU A 469 27.27 -24.05 -14.79
N ASP A 470 28.43 -23.75 -15.39
CA ASP A 470 28.59 -22.75 -16.45
C ASP A 470 27.58 -22.91 -17.60
N SER A 471 27.18 -24.15 -17.94
CA SER A 471 26.21 -24.40 -19.00
C SER A 471 24.82 -23.85 -18.68
N GLN A 472 24.38 -23.93 -17.42
CA GLN A 472 23.08 -23.42 -16.99
C GLN A 472 23.10 -21.89 -16.85
N ILE A 473 24.20 -21.35 -16.34
CA ILE A 473 24.46 -19.90 -16.28
C ILE A 473 24.42 -19.31 -17.69
N ASN A 474 25.20 -19.87 -18.62
CA ASN A 474 25.25 -19.39 -20.00
C ASN A 474 23.90 -19.52 -20.71
N GLN A 475 23.10 -20.54 -20.39
CA GLN A 475 21.74 -20.66 -20.91
C GLN A 475 20.85 -19.51 -20.43
N PHE A 476 20.86 -19.21 -19.12
CA PHE A 476 20.09 -18.07 -18.57
C PHE A 476 20.53 -16.75 -19.21
N LEU A 477 21.83 -16.48 -19.25
CA LEU A 477 22.40 -15.27 -19.85
C LEU A 477 22.07 -15.14 -21.34
N ALA A 478 22.12 -16.24 -22.10
CA ALA A 478 21.72 -16.21 -23.51
C ALA A 478 20.21 -15.93 -23.67
N SER A 479 19.37 -16.53 -22.82
CA SER A 479 17.92 -16.32 -22.84
C SER A 479 17.48 -14.92 -22.40
N SER A 480 18.23 -14.27 -21.50
CA SER A 480 17.92 -12.90 -21.08
C SER A 480 18.18 -11.86 -22.19
N PHE A 481 19.02 -12.19 -23.17
CA PHE A 481 19.28 -11.38 -24.36
C PHE A 481 18.33 -11.66 -25.54
N ASP A 482 17.24 -12.43 -25.36
CA ASP A 482 16.19 -12.56 -26.37
C ASP A 482 15.52 -11.20 -26.62
N PRO A 483 15.62 -10.63 -27.84
CA PRO A 483 15.06 -9.32 -28.15
C PRO A 483 13.52 -9.28 -28.17
N ASN A 484 12.85 -10.42 -28.06
CA ASN A 484 11.38 -10.48 -28.02
C ASN A 484 10.81 -10.39 -26.60
N ARG A 485 11.67 -10.45 -25.56
CA ARG A 485 11.24 -10.34 -24.16
C ARG A 485 11.18 -8.89 -23.72
N THR A 486 10.15 -8.54 -22.97
CA THR A 486 9.93 -7.17 -22.45
C THR A 486 9.63 -7.15 -20.96
N LEU A 487 10.13 -6.13 -20.25
CA LEU A 487 9.79 -5.87 -18.85
C LEU A 487 8.71 -4.78 -18.77
N LEU A 488 8.86 -3.69 -19.51
CA LEU A 488 7.95 -2.54 -19.47
C LEU A 488 6.78 -2.65 -20.45
N GLY A 489 6.87 -3.54 -21.44
CA GLY A 489 6.05 -3.48 -22.63
C GLY A 489 6.53 -2.39 -23.60
N LYS A 490 6.32 -2.62 -24.90
CA LYS A 490 6.86 -1.74 -25.95
C LYS A 490 6.38 -0.29 -25.83
N ALA A 491 5.11 -0.08 -25.53
CA ALA A 491 4.53 1.26 -25.45
C ALA A 491 5.16 2.11 -24.34
N GLN A 492 5.36 1.52 -23.15
CA GLN A 492 5.97 2.22 -22.02
C GLN A 492 7.45 2.50 -22.25
N LEU A 493 8.19 1.54 -22.84
CA LEU A 493 9.60 1.72 -23.16
C LEU A 493 9.81 2.88 -24.13
N GLU A 494 8.97 2.99 -25.16
CA GLU A 494 9.02 4.11 -26.11
C GLU A 494 8.64 5.44 -25.44
N ASP A 495 7.59 5.47 -24.62
CA ASP A 495 7.23 6.66 -23.83
C ASP A 495 8.39 7.12 -22.93
N LEU A 496 9.09 6.18 -22.28
CA LEU A 496 10.26 6.46 -21.45
C LEU A 496 11.38 7.11 -22.26
N LYS A 497 11.74 6.53 -23.40
CA LYS A 497 12.78 7.08 -24.29
C LYS A 497 12.44 8.48 -24.81
N ILE A 498 11.18 8.68 -25.24
CA ILE A 498 10.68 9.98 -25.70
C ILE A 498 10.79 11.03 -24.60
N ASN A 499 10.32 10.69 -23.39
CA ASN A 499 10.32 11.64 -22.27
C ASN A 499 11.74 11.92 -21.76
N LEU A 500 12.65 10.95 -21.79
CA LEU A 500 14.06 11.17 -21.43
C LEU A 500 14.72 12.17 -22.37
N LEU A 501 14.51 12.03 -23.68
CA LEU A 501 14.95 13.02 -24.67
C LEU A 501 14.27 14.37 -24.46
N ALA A 502 12.97 14.40 -24.18
CA ALA A 502 12.25 15.64 -23.92
C ALA A 502 12.82 16.39 -22.71
N ALA A 503 13.13 15.68 -21.62
CA ALA A 503 13.76 16.26 -20.43
C ALA A 503 15.16 16.79 -20.73
N GLN A 504 16.01 16.01 -21.42
CA GLN A 504 17.35 16.44 -21.84
C GLN A 504 17.27 17.71 -22.70
N ASN A 505 16.44 17.70 -23.74
CA ASN A 505 16.29 18.81 -24.68
C ASN A 505 15.69 20.07 -24.05
N SER A 506 14.95 19.91 -22.95
CA SER A 506 14.36 21.02 -22.20
C SER A 506 15.29 21.58 -21.12
N GLY A 507 16.52 21.08 -21.01
CA GLY A 507 17.51 21.53 -20.04
C GLY A 507 17.17 21.13 -18.60
N VAL A 508 16.53 19.98 -18.41
CA VAL A 508 16.34 19.39 -17.07
C VAL A 508 17.65 18.72 -16.64
N SER A 509 18.18 19.15 -15.49
CA SER A 509 19.47 18.71 -14.96
C SER A 509 19.46 17.21 -14.65
N TRP A 510 18.62 16.75 -13.73
CA TRP A 510 18.61 15.34 -13.28
C TRP A 510 17.41 14.54 -13.81
N LYS A 511 17.62 13.27 -14.18
CA LYS A 511 16.56 12.35 -14.63
C LYS A 511 16.47 11.18 -13.65
N PHE A 512 15.43 11.18 -12.83
CA PHE A 512 15.20 10.15 -11.82
C PHE A 512 14.23 9.10 -12.35
N ILE A 513 14.76 7.95 -12.77
CA ILE A 513 13.97 6.83 -13.28
C ILE A 513 13.64 5.89 -12.11
N CYS A 514 12.40 5.97 -11.65
CA CYS A 514 11.90 5.24 -10.50
C CYS A 514 11.35 3.86 -10.92
N SER A 515 12.04 2.79 -10.54
CA SER A 515 11.73 1.40 -10.93
C SER A 515 11.34 0.56 -9.70
N PRO A 516 10.30 -0.28 -9.74
CA PRO A 516 10.00 -1.16 -8.60
C PRO A 516 11.01 -2.30 -8.43
N VAL A 517 11.84 -2.56 -9.45
CA VAL A 517 12.90 -3.58 -9.42
C VAL A 517 14.26 -3.01 -9.88
N PRO A 518 15.39 -3.48 -9.32
CA PRO A 518 16.73 -3.02 -9.67
C PRO A 518 17.10 -3.21 -11.14
N ILE A 519 17.75 -2.20 -11.74
CA ILE A 519 18.30 -2.28 -13.10
C ILE A 519 19.75 -2.74 -13.13
N GLN A 520 20.50 -2.56 -12.06
CA GLN A 520 21.89 -2.93 -11.93
C GLN A 520 22.06 -4.45 -11.97
N ASN A 521 23.25 -4.88 -12.40
CA ASN A 521 23.60 -6.28 -12.39
C ASN A 521 24.00 -6.71 -10.97
N LEU A 522 23.21 -7.56 -10.31
CA LEU A 522 23.44 -8.03 -8.93
C LEU A 522 23.79 -9.52 -8.86
N GLY A 523 24.08 -10.14 -10.01
CA GLY A 523 24.42 -11.56 -10.09
C GLY A 523 23.18 -12.43 -10.20
N LEU A 524 23.29 -13.73 -9.93
CA LEU A 524 22.24 -14.69 -10.30
C LEU A 524 21.04 -14.71 -9.36
N TYR A 525 21.21 -14.27 -8.11
CA TYR A 525 20.13 -14.32 -7.12
C TYR A 525 18.94 -13.46 -7.57
N ASP A 526 17.79 -14.10 -7.76
CA ASP A 526 16.54 -13.48 -8.21
C ASP A 526 16.66 -12.62 -9.49
N SER A 527 17.70 -12.88 -10.28
CA SER A 527 18.01 -12.15 -11.52
C SER A 527 16.89 -12.24 -12.55
N ALA A 528 16.17 -13.35 -12.62
CA ALA A 528 15.11 -13.56 -13.60
C ALA A 528 13.91 -12.63 -13.45
N ASN A 529 13.67 -12.12 -12.23
CA ASN A 529 12.53 -11.24 -11.91
C ASN A 529 12.88 -9.75 -12.03
N ARG A 530 14.14 -9.42 -12.25
CA ARG A 530 14.66 -8.06 -12.39
C ARG A 530 15.10 -7.77 -13.83
N TRP A 531 15.59 -6.56 -14.09
CA TRP A 531 16.05 -6.17 -15.43
C TRP A 531 17.16 -7.07 -16.01
N GLU A 532 17.93 -7.78 -15.18
CA GLU A 532 18.90 -8.80 -15.61
C GLU A 532 18.26 -9.93 -16.39
N GLY A 533 17.07 -10.35 -15.97
CA GLY A 533 16.25 -11.32 -16.68
C GLY A 533 15.86 -10.80 -18.06
N TYR A 534 15.75 -9.48 -18.27
CA TYR A 534 15.31 -8.83 -19.51
C TYR A 534 16.45 -8.03 -20.16
N ALA A 535 17.65 -8.62 -20.18
CA ALA A 535 18.89 -7.95 -20.57
C ALA A 535 18.86 -7.29 -21.96
N ALA A 536 18.09 -7.83 -22.92
CA ALA A 536 17.93 -7.20 -24.23
C ALA A 536 17.26 -5.81 -24.17
N GLU A 537 16.18 -5.67 -23.39
CA GLU A 537 15.46 -4.41 -23.19
C GLU A 537 16.25 -3.46 -22.28
N ARG A 538 16.89 -4.00 -21.24
CA ARG A 538 17.85 -3.27 -20.39
C ARG A 538 18.96 -2.63 -21.22
N ARG A 539 19.61 -3.42 -22.08
CA ARG A 539 20.64 -2.94 -23.01
C ARG A 539 20.10 -1.83 -23.91
N ASP A 540 18.95 -2.06 -24.52
CA ASP A 540 18.34 -1.09 -25.44
C ASP A 540 18.08 0.27 -24.77
N LEU A 541 17.60 0.28 -23.52
CA LEU A 541 17.41 1.52 -22.76
C LEU A 541 18.74 2.20 -22.39
N LEU A 542 19.70 1.46 -21.82
CA LEU A 542 20.99 2.03 -21.39
C LEU A 542 21.82 2.50 -22.59
N GLN A 543 21.81 1.75 -23.69
CA GLN A 543 22.45 2.14 -24.94
C GLN A 543 21.80 3.38 -25.54
N PHE A 544 20.47 3.52 -25.44
CA PHE A 544 19.76 4.72 -25.89
C PHE A 544 20.19 5.95 -25.07
N ILE A 545 20.29 5.83 -23.75
CA ILE A 545 20.76 6.89 -22.86
C ILE A 545 22.18 7.34 -23.26
N ASP A 546 23.09 6.38 -23.45
CA ASP A 546 24.49 6.63 -23.83
C ASP A 546 24.61 7.28 -25.22
N GLN A 547 23.99 6.68 -26.25
CA GLN A 547 24.09 7.18 -27.63
C GLN A 547 23.47 8.57 -27.85
N ASN A 548 22.51 8.95 -27.01
CA ASN A 548 21.89 10.27 -27.06
C ASN A 548 22.52 11.27 -26.09
N ASN A 549 23.58 10.89 -25.35
CA ASN A 549 24.24 11.71 -24.33
C ASN A 549 23.23 12.30 -23.33
N ILE A 550 22.35 11.46 -22.80
CA ILE A 550 21.40 11.87 -21.77
C ILE A 550 22.15 11.84 -20.43
N GLU A 551 22.50 13.02 -19.94
CA GLU A 551 23.36 13.20 -18.76
C GLU A 551 22.57 13.14 -17.45
N ASN A 552 23.27 12.85 -16.34
CA ASN A 552 22.75 12.91 -14.97
C ASN A 552 21.50 12.03 -14.77
N VAL A 553 21.57 10.79 -15.26
CA VAL A 553 20.51 9.78 -15.12
C VAL A 553 20.74 8.93 -13.87
N VAL A 554 19.73 8.89 -13.00
CA VAL A 554 19.73 8.12 -11.76
C VAL A 554 18.53 7.21 -11.77
N PHE A 555 18.76 5.89 -11.79
CA PHE A 555 17.72 4.94 -11.46
C PHE A 555 17.55 4.90 -9.94
N VAL A 556 16.30 5.03 -9.48
CA VAL A 556 15.94 4.91 -8.06
C VAL A 556 15.04 3.70 -7.94
N SER A 557 15.52 2.61 -7.33
CA SER A 557 14.82 1.32 -7.40
C SER A 557 14.41 0.77 -6.04
N GLY A 558 13.30 0.04 -5.99
CA GLY A 558 12.88 -0.80 -4.85
C GLY A 558 13.27 -2.27 -5.03
N GLY A 559 12.61 -3.17 -4.29
CA GLY A 559 12.55 -4.61 -4.59
C GLY A 559 13.81 -5.41 -4.26
N ALA A 560 14.77 -4.82 -3.55
CA ALA A 560 15.92 -5.54 -3.01
C ALA A 560 15.94 -5.54 -1.48
N GLY A 561 15.14 -4.74 -0.78
CA GLY A 561 15.21 -4.66 0.68
C GLY A 561 16.53 -4.11 1.24
N GLY A 562 17.21 -3.21 0.52
CA GLY A 562 18.47 -2.61 0.96
C GLY A 562 19.01 -1.53 0.02
N THR A 563 19.89 -0.68 0.55
CA THR A 563 20.55 0.36 -0.26
C THR A 563 21.80 -0.19 -0.95
N ILE A 564 21.82 -0.12 -2.28
CA ILE A 564 22.93 -0.57 -3.13
C ILE A 564 23.13 0.49 -4.22
N VAL A 565 24.35 1.05 -4.32
CA VAL A 565 24.64 2.17 -5.23
C VAL A 565 25.80 1.85 -6.17
N ASN A 566 25.53 1.82 -7.47
CA ASN A 566 26.48 1.45 -8.52
C ASN A 566 26.38 2.32 -9.77
N GLU A 567 27.49 2.41 -10.51
CA GLU A 567 27.48 2.80 -11.92
C GLU A 567 26.84 1.71 -12.77
N LEU A 568 26.07 2.13 -13.78
CA LEU A 568 25.41 1.20 -14.68
C LEU A 568 26.27 0.92 -15.89
N THR A 569 26.35 -0.36 -16.23
CA THR A 569 27.01 -0.88 -17.43
C THR A 569 26.01 -1.67 -18.27
N TYR A 570 26.26 -1.77 -19.58
CA TYR A 570 25.52 -2.66 -20.47
C TYR A 570 26.46 -3.44 -21.40
N GLN A 571 25.97 -4.55 -21.95
CA GLN A 571 26.73 -5.35 -22.93
C GLN A 571 25.95 -5.40 -24.24
N LEU A 572 26.66 -5.50 -25.37
CA LEU A 572 25.99 -5.71 -26.67
C LEU A 572 25.41 -7.12 -26.81
N ASN A 573 26.00 -8.09 -26.12
CA ASN A 573 25.52 -9.47 -25.97
C ASN A 573 26.15 -10.07 -24.70
N PHE A 574 25.62 -11.17 -24.17
CA PHE A 574 26.07 -11.73 -22.88
C PHE A 574 27.55 -12.15 -22.83
N ASP A 575 28.14 -12.42 -23.99
CA ASP A 575 29.54 -12.83 -24.16
C ASP A 575 30.49 -11.66 -24.50
N GLN A 576 29.99 -10.42 -24.51
CA GLN A 576 30.76 -9.22 -24.83
C GLN A 576 31.16 -8.44 -23.55
N PRO A 577 32.23 -7.63 -23.59
CA PRO A 577 32.60 -6.79 -22.46
C PRO A 577 31.50 -5.81 -22.04
N GLN A 578 31.47 -5.47 -20.75
CA GLN A 578 30.66 -4.38 -20.22
C GLN A 578 31.10 -3.03 -20.82
N ILE A 579 30.13 -2.19 -21.12
CA ILE A 579 30.28 -0.81 -21.59
C ILE A 579 29.74 0.08 -20.48
N LYS A 580 30.61 0.94 -19.94
CA LYS A 580 30.24 1.91 -18.91
C LYS A 580 29.33 2.99 -19.46
N THR A 581 28.30 3.34 -18.70
CA THR A 581 27.45 4.50 -18.94
C THR A 581 27.75 5.59 -17.90
N ASP A 582 27.22 6.79 -18.13
CA ASP A 582 27.25 7.87 -17.13
C ASP A 582 25.97 7.85 -16.24
N ALA A 583 25.19 6.76 -16.29
CA ALA A 583 24.03 6.54 -15.44
C ALA A 583 24.40 5.72 -14.20
N ILE A 584 23.71 5.99 -13.10
CA ILE A 584 23.86 5.23 -11.85
C ILE A 584 22.53 4.66 -11.41
N GLU A 585 22.59 3.72 -10.48
CA GLU A 585 21.43 3.30 -9.71
C GLU A 585 21.66 3.49 -8.22
N ILE A 586 20.60 3.90 -7.53
CA ILE A 586 20.47 3.89 -6.08
C ILE A 586 19.23 3.04 -5.76
N THR A 587 19.43 1.78 -5.41
CA THR A 587 18.35 0.96 -4.83
C THR A 587 18.09 1.45 -3.41
N VAL A 588 16.83 1.52 -2.97
CA VAL A 588 16.42 2.02 -1.65
C VAL A 588 16.06 0.88 -0.72
N GLY A 589 16.18 1.12 0.60
CA GLY A 589 15.85 0.14 1.62
C GLY A 589 14.35 -0.13 1.75
N ALA A 590 14.02 -1.28 2.34
CA ALA A 590 12.67 -1.65 2.73
C ALA A 590 12.14 -0.72 3.83
N ILE A 591 10.85 -0.36 3.79
CA ILE A 591 10.19 0.35 4.87
C ILE A 591 9.98 -0.57 6.08
N GLY A 592 9.73 -1.86 5.82
CA GLY A 592 9.63 -2.92 6.81
C GLY A 592 9.10 -4.20 6.18
N ASP A 593 9.97 -5.21 6.08
CA ASP A 593 9.66 -6.51 5.45
C ASP A 593 10.20 -7.69 6.29
N GLN A 594 9.58 -8.86 6.22
CA GLN A 594 10.04 -10.05 6.94
C GLN A 594 9.87 -11.34 6.14
N LEU A 595 10.69 -12.33 6.46
CA LEU A 595 10.72 -13.65 5.84
C LEU A 595 10.36 -14.71 6.88
N ASP A 596 9.55 -15.67 6.46
CA ASP A 596 9.19 -16.84 7.27
C ASP A 596 10.16 -18.00 7.01
N LEU A 597 10.87 -18.44 8.05
CA LEU A 597 11.73 -19.64 8.01
C LEU A 597 11.00 -20.91 8.50
N GLY A 598 9.67 -20.86 8.64
CA GLY A 598 8.78 -21.91 9.13
C GLY A 598 8.77 -22.09 10.65
N SER A 599 9.87 -21.74 11.34
CA SER A 599 9.97 -21.79 12.80
C SER A 599 10.17 -20.43 13.47
N THR A 600 10.56 -19.43 12.69
CA THR A 600 10.81 -18.06 13.14
C THR A 600 10.68 -17.11 11.96
N PHE A 601 10.40 -15.85 12.26
CA PHE A 601 10.57 -14.76 11.30
C PHE A 601 11.97 -14.17 11.41
N ILE A 602 12.50 -13.69 10.29
CA ILE A 602 13.70 -12.84 10.22
C ILE A 602 13.38 -11.59 9.40
N PRO A 603 14.11 -10.48 9.58
CA PRO A 603 13.93 -9.32 8.72
C PRO A 603 14.25 -9.60 7.25
N GLY A 604 13.36 -9.18 6.35
CA GLY A 604 13.44 -9.25 4.89
C GLY A 604 14.31 -8.15 4.32
N THR A 605 15.57 -8.10 4.75
CA THR A 605 16.58 -7.21 4.16
C THR A 605 17.45 -8.00 3.20
N TRP A 606 17.97 -7.39 2.13
CA TRP A 606 18.82 -8.07 1.13
C TRP A 606 19.93 -8.90 1.78
N GLY A 607 20.60 -8.36 2.81
CA GLY A 607 21.67 -9.06 3.49
C GLY A 607 21.21 -10.35 4.16
N SER A 608 20.05 -10.33 4.82
CA SER A 608 19.40 -11.53 5.37
C SER A 608 19.02 -12.53 4.28
N GLU A 609 18.47 -12.05 3.17
CA GLU A 609 18.07 -12.90 2.03
C GLU A 609 19.24 -13.64 1.42
N ILE A 610 20.32 -12.91 1.11
CA ILE A 610 21.54 -13.49 0.54
C ILE A 610 22.09 -14.58 1.47
N MET A 611 22.13 -14.34 2.78
CA MET A 611 22.69 -15.31 3.72
C MET A 611 21.82 -16.58 3.91
N ASN A 612 20.50 -16.49 3.68
CA ASN A 612 19.56 -17.58 3.98
C ASN A 612 19.04 -18.32 2.74
N PHE A 613 18.76 -17.61 1.66
CA PHE A 613 18.02 -18.14 0.51
C PHE A 613 18.80 -18.16 -0.80
N SER A 614 19.94 -17.46 -0.86
CA SER A 614 20.70 -17.50 -2.09
C SER A 614 21.22 -18.92 -2.34
N SER A 615 20.92 -19.44 -3.53
CA SER A 615 21.57 -20.64 -4.07
C SER A 615 23.01 -20.35 -4.48
N ILE A 616 23.59 -19.21 -4.08
CA ILE A 616 24.98 -18.88 -4.30
C ILE A 616 25.80 -19.98 -3.60
N ASP A 617 26.25 -20.96 -4.39
CA ASP A 617 26.96 -22.17 -3.96
C ASP A 617 28.25 -21.89 -3.17
N THR A 618 28.60 -20.61 -3.00
CA THR A 618 29.80 -20.14 -2.33
C THR A 618 29.57 -19.65 -0.90
N ILE A 619 28.33 -19.53 -0.40
CA ILE A 619 28.13 -19.14 1.02
C ILE A 619 28.31 -20.37 1.91
N THR A 620 29.53 -20.55 2.39
CA THR A 620 29.91 -21.64 3.29
C THR A 620 29.20 -21.53 4.65
N GLN A 621 29.07 -22.66 5.35
CA GLN A 621 28.59 -22.64 6.74
C GLN A 621 29.48 -21.74 7.62
N ASP A 622 30.80 -21.75 7.40
CA ASP A 622 31.73 -20.85 8.10
C ASP A 622 31.39 -19.37 7.87
N ALA A 623 31.00 -18.98 6.66
CA ALA A 623 30.57 -17.61 6.38
C ALA A 623 29.26 -17.25 7.09
N LYS A 624 28.32 -18.21 7.19
CA LYS A 624 27.08 -18.04 7.97
C LYS A 624 27.35 -17.92 9.46
N ASP A 625 28.28 -18.70 9.99
CA ASP A 625 28.68 -18.67 11.40
C ASP A 625 29.39 -17.35 11.74
N ILE A 626 30.28 -16.87 10.85
CA ILE A 626 30.89 -15.54 10.97
C ILE A 626 29.80 -14.47 10.96
N TYR A 627 28.90 -14.49 9.98
CA TYR A 627 27.81 -13.53 9.86
C TYR A 627 26.92 -13.48 11.12
N ALA A 628 26.57 -14.63 11.67
CA ALA A 628 25.77 -14.75 12.89
C ALA A 628 26.49 -14.18 14.13
N GLY A 629 27.82 -14.20 14.15
CA GLY A 629 28.65 -13.64 15.22
C GLY A 629 28.97 -12.14 15.08
N LEU A 630 28.50 -11.46 14.03
CA LEU A 630 28.71 -10.02 13.84
C LEU A 630 27.67 -9.19 14.60
N ASP A 631 28.12 -8.21 15.38
CA ASP A 631 27.27 -7.42 16.27
C ASP A 631 26.71 -6.13 15.64
N THR A 632 27.20 -5.70 14.47
CA THR A 632 26.79 -4.43 13.84
C THR A 632 26.31 -4.62 12.41
N ALA A 633 25.32 -3.80 12.00
CA ALA A 633 24.83 -3.77 10.62
C ALA A 633 25.97 -3.51 9.63
N SER A 634 26.84 -2.51 9.90
CA SER A 634 27.97 -2.18 9.02
C SER A 634 28.96 -3.35 8.84
N SER A 635 29.26 -4.11 9.89
CA SER A 635 30.11 -5.29 9.75
C SER A 635 29.46 -6.40 8.92
N LYS A 636 28.13 -6.57 9.04
CA LYS A 636 27.37 -7.52 8.23
C LYS A 636 27.28 -7.08 6.77
N ASP A 637 27.05 -5.78 6.54
CA ASP A 637 27.08 -5.18 5.20
C ASP A 637 28.41 -5.43 4.52
N GLN A 638 29.54 -5.20 5.21
CA GLN A 638 30.87 -5.43 4.64
C GLN A 638 31.11 -6.88 4.23
N LEU A 639 30.66 -7.85 5.06
CA LEU A 639 30.76 -9.26 4.71
C LEU A 639 29.93 -9.60 3.47
N VAL A 640 28.66 -9.16 3.42
CA VAL A 640 27.77 -9.41 2.29
C VAL A 640 28.28 -8.71 1.02
N GLN A 641 28.78 -7.48 1.13
CA GLN A 641 29.37 -6.74 0.00
C GLN A 641 30.58 -7.48 -0.57
N ASN A 642 31.43 -8.06 0.27
CA ASN A 642 32.59 -8.85 -0.19
C ASN A 642 32.14 -10.12 -0.93
N ILE A 643 31.13 -10.82 -0.41
CA ILE A 643 30.57 -12.01 -1.08
C ILE A 643 30.02 -11.62 -2.45
N LEU A 644 29.20 -10.58 -2.50
CA LEU A 644 28.59 -10.09 -3.75
C LEU A 644 29.66 -9.62 -4.75
N SER A 645 30.62 -8.80 -4.32
CA SER A 645 31.67 -8.28 -5.21
C SER A 645 32.51 -9.40 -5.83
N ASN A 646 32.82 -10.45 -5.07
CA ASN A 646 33.51 -11.63 -5.60
C ASN A 646 32.71 -12.35 -6.68
N GLN A 647 31.38 -12.38 -6.55
CA GLN A 647 30.50 -12.94 -7.57
C GLN A 647 30.42 -12.04 -8.81
N LEU A 648 30.19 -10.74 -8.64
CA LEU A 648 30.11 -9.77 -9.74
C LEU A 648 31.38 -9.80 -10.61
N ASN A 649 32.56 -9.91 -9.98
CA ASN A 649 33.84 -10.03 -10.68
C ASN A 649 33.91 -11.26 -11.60
N GLN A 650 33.23 -12.37 -11.29
CA GLN A 650 33.21 -13.56 -12.15
C GLN A 650 32.43 -13.34 -13.45
N PHE A 651 31.45 -12.44 -13.42
CA PHE A 651 30.65 -12.05 -14.58
C PHE A 651 31.23 -10.84 -15.33
N GLY A 652 32.34 -10.27 -14.84
CA GLY A 652 32.90 -9.03 -15.36
C GLY A 652 31.99 -7.82 -15.14
N TYR A 653 31.12 -7.88 -14.12
CA TYR A 653 30.26 -6.78 -13.71
C TYR A 653 31.02 -5.79 -12.83
N ASP A 654 30.61 -4.52 -12.86
CA ASP A 654 31.26 -3.49 -12.05
C ASP A 654 31.02 -3.76 -10.55
N PRO A 655 32.05 -3.58 -9.70
CA PRO A 655 31.93 -3.78 -8.27
C PRO A 655 31.01 -2.72 -7.63
N ILE A 656 30.53 -3.03 -6.43
CA ILE A 656 29.63 -2.11 -5.73
C ILE A 656 30.34 -0.80 -5.36
N GLY A 657 29.71 0.34 -5.66
CA GLY A 657 30.18 1.68 -5.25
C GLY A 657 30.46 2.65 -6.42
N LEU A 658 30.84 3.88 -6.06
CA LEU A 658 31.07 4.98 -7.02
C LEU A 658 32.54 5.47 -7.11
N ASP A 659 33.48 4.80 -6.45
CA ASP A 659 34.87 5.28 -6.28
C ASP A 659 35.65 5.39 -7.61
N GLU A 660 35.23 4.69 -8.66
CA GLU A 660 35.87 4.67 -9.98
C GLU A 660 34.96 5.18 -11.11
N THR A 661 34.04 6.08 -10.78
CA THR A 661 33.05 6.60 -11.73
C THR A 661 33.49 7.92 -12.37
N LYS A 662 32.99 8.20 -13.59
CA LYS A 662 33.19 9.51 -14.22
C LYS A 662 32.41 10.62 -13.49
N LEU A 663 31.31 10.23 -12.84
CA LEU A 663 30.54 11.08 -11.95
C LEU A 663 31.40 11.37 -10.73
N ASN A 664 31.90 12.59 -10.61
CA ASN A 664 32.72 12.99 -9.47
C ASN A 664 31.88 12.89 -8.18
N ALA A 665 31.91 11.73 -7.52
CA ALA A 665 31.14 11.39 -6.34
C ALA A 665 32.03 11.39 -5.10
N GLU A 666 31.48 11.87 -3.98
CA GLU A 666 32.17 11.95 -2.69
C GLU A 666 31.33 11.27 -1.62
N LEU A 667 31.86 10.19 -1.04
CA LEU A 667 31.28 9.52 0.12
C LEU A 667 31.59 10.32 1.39
N ILE A 668 30.55 10.79 2.07
CA ILE A 668 30.66 11.63 3.28
C ILE A 668 30.54 10.78 4.55
N LYS A 669 29.62 9.80 4.56
CA LYS A 669 29.36 8.92 5.70
C LYS A 669 28.95 7.53 5.23
N GLY A 670 29.36 6.50 5.97
CA GLY A 670 28.89 5.14 5.77
C GLY A 670 29.53 4.47 4.57
N SER A 671 28.69 3.87 3.71
CA SER A 671 29.09 3.12 2.51
C SER A 671 28.01 3.27 1.42
N TYR A 672 28.35 2.88 0.19
CA TYR A 672 27.40 2.72 -0.92
C TYR A 672 26.54 1.44 -0.82
N PHE A 673 26.63 0.72 0.31
CA PHE A 673 26.01 -0.59 0.51
C PHE A 673 25.54 -0.74 1.95
N ALA A 674 24.23 -0.63 2.17
CA ALA A 674 23.58 -0.73 3.48
C ALA A 674 22.33 -1.61 3.35
N VAL A 675 22.48 -2.89 3.71
CA VAL A 675 21.52 -3.96 3.38
C VAL A 675 21.03 -4.73 4.60
N HIS A 676 21.18 -4.15 5.80
CA HIS A 676 20.72 -4.69 7.08
C HIS A 676 19.90 -3.68 7.89
N ASN A 677 19.18 -2.79 7.20
CA ASN A 677 18.37 -1.73 7.80
C ASN A 677 17.03 -1.59 7.09
N PHE A 678 16.00 -1.24 7.84
CA PHE A 678 14.77 -0.65 7.27
C PHE A 678 14.93 0.87 7.21
N GLY A 679 14.35 1.52 6.20
CA GLY A 679 14.63 2.93 5.96
C GLY A 679 14.04 3.53 4.70
N TRP A 680 14.55 4.72 4.38
CA TRP A 680 14.21 5.50 3.20
C TRP A 680 15.40 6.36 2.79
N THR A 681 15.40 6.82 1.54
CA THR A 681 16.51 7.61 0.98
C THR A 681 16.02 9.00 0.58
N GLU A 682 16.70 10.05 1.04
CA GLU A 682 16.47 11.46 0.71
C GLU A 682 17.41 11.89 -0.43
N PHE A 683 16.88 12.60 -1.42
CA PHE A 683 17.59 13.16 -2.56
C PHE A 683 17.43 14.67 -2.54
N ILE A 684 18.53 15.41 -2.65
CA ILE A 684 18.56 16.87 -2.60
C ILE A 684 19.40 17.37 -3.78
N VAL A 685 18.75 18.02 -4.75
CA VAL A 685 19.42 18.79 -5.80
C VAL A 685 19.59 20.23 -5.31
N ASP A 686 20.84 20.66 -5.18
CA ASP A 686 21.16 22.00 -4.68
C ASP A 686 20.72 23.08 -5.68
N PRO A 687 19.99 24.13 -5.24
CA PRO A 687 19.44 25.15 -6.13
C PRO A 687 20.48 25.93 -6.93
N GLN A 688 21.74 26.01 -6.47
CA GLN A 688 22.77 26.84 -7.09
C GLN A 688 23.77 26.01 -7.88
N THR A 689 24.30 24.96 -7.26
CA THR A 689 25.37 24.12 -7.79
C THR A 689 24.84 22.93 -8.58
N GLN A 690 23.55 22.59 -8.43
CA GLN A 690 22.91 21.43 -9.03
C GLN A 690 23.56 20.09 -8.64
N LYS A 691 24.39 20.07 -7.59
CA LYS A 691 24.89 18.82 -7.01
C LYS A 691 23.75 18.03 -6.40
N LEU A 692 23.80 16.71 -6.56
CA LEU A 692 22.87 15.78 -5.93
C LEU A 692 23.50 15.27 -4.63
N GLN A 693 22.90 15.62 -3.49
CA GLN A 693 23.19 14.98 -2.21
C GLN A 693 22.18 13.87 -1.95
N VAL A 694 22.67 12.73 -1.47
CA VAL A 694 21.86 11.57 -1.10
C VAL A 694 22.09 11.24 0.37
N ASN A 695 21.00 11.15 1.16
CA ASN A 695 21.03 10.73 2.55
C ASN A 695 20.21 9.46 2.73
N VAL A 696 20.83 8.37 3.17
CA VAL A 696 20.15 7.11 3.47
C VAL A 696 19.82 7.10 4.95
N TYR A 697 18.52 7.11 5.29
CA TYR A 697 18.03 7.00 6.64
C TYR A 697 17.71 5.54 6.96
N GLY A 698 18.12 5.07 8.14
CA GLY A 698 17.85 3.71 8.57
C GLY A 698 17.58 3.58 10.06
N ILE A 699 16.91 2.49 10.41
CA ILE A 699 16.74 1.97 11.76
C ILE A 699 17.23 0.52 11.81
N GLU A 700 17.45 -0.01 13.02
CA GLU A 700 17.56 -1.46 13.17
C GLU A 700 16.27 -2.12 12.66
N PRO A 701 16.37 -3.28 11.98
CA PRO A 701 15.19 -4.01 11.51
C PRO A 701 14.52 -4.80 12.64
N TYR A 702 13.28 -5.26 12.41
CA TYR A 702 12.47 -6.00 13.38
C TYR A 702 11.48 -6.92 12.67
N THR A 703 10.88 -7.83 13.43
CA THR A 703 9.88 -8.80 12.98
C THR A 703 8.54 -8.58 13.68
N GLN A 704 7.50 -9.27 13.23
CA GLN A 704 6.21 -9.30 13.89
C GLN A 704 6.31 -9.81 15.34
N THR A 705 7.18 -10.79 15.59
CA THR A 705 7.45 -11.33 16.94
C THR A 705 8.00 -10.24 17.88
N ASP A 706 8.84 -9.34 17.37
CA ASP A 706 9.40 -8.24 18.16
C ASP A 706 8.31 -7.24 18.56
N ILE A 707 7.39 -6.94 17.63
CA ILE A 707 6.23 -6.08 17.90
C ILE A 707 5.33 -6.70 18.98
N GLN A 708 5.06 -8.00 18.91
CA GLN A 708 4.15 -8.68 19.84
C GLN A 708 4.75 -8.87 21.23
N SER A 709 6.07 -9.05 21.33
CA SER A 709 6.75 -9.33 22.59
C SER A 709 7.04 -8.07 23.41
N ILE A 710 7.68 -7.06 22.80
CA ILE A 710 8.05 -5.79 23.48
C ILE A 710 7.84 -4.61 22.53
N PRO A 711 6.58 -4.16 22.31
CA PRO A 711 6.26 -3.07 21.37
C PRO A 711 7.07 -1.78 21.61
N ALA A 712 7.40 -1.50 22.87
CA ALA A 712 8.20 -0.33 23.28
C ALA A 712 9.59 -0.26 22.61
N ASN A 713 10.19 -1.40 22.26
CA ASN A 713 11.49 -1.43 21.59
C ASN A 713 11.41 -1.00 20.11
N ILE A 714 10.20 -1.02 19.53
CA ILE A 714 9.96 -0.67 18.14
C ILE A 714 9.52 0.79 18.03
N ILE A 715 8.49 1.20 18.79
CA ILE A 715 7.90 2.54 18.69
C ILE A 715 8.85 3.68 19.09
N ASN A 716 9.93 3.38 19.81
CA ASN A 716 10.94 4.36 20.21
C ASN A 716 12.10 4.50 19.22
N ARG A 717 12.17 3.68 18.15
CA ARG A 717 13.22 3.78 17.13
C ARG A 717 13.08 5.08 16.36
N GLN A 718 14.21 5.73 16.08
CA GLN A 718 14.28 6.96 15.29
C GLN A 718 15.20 6.74 14.09
N PRO A 719 14.79 7.15 12.88
CA PRO A 719 15.65 7.03 11.71
C PRO A 719 16.88 7.94 11.81
N GLU A 720 18.06 7.37 11.52
CA GLU A 720 19.33 8.09 11.50
C GLU A 720 19.98 7.98 10.11
N VAL A 721 20.80 8.98 9.74
CA VAL A 721 21.57 8.90 8.50
C VAL A 721 22.64 7.82 8.65
N ILE A 722 22.51 6.70 7.94
CA ILE A 722 23.46 5.58 7.96
C ILE A 722 24.47 5.65 6.81
N SER A 723 24.09 6.30 5.70
CA SER A 723 24.98 6.59 4.56
C SER A 723 24.68 7.96 3.98
N GLN A 724 25.71 8.65 3.49
CA GLN A 724 25.60 9.96 2.87
C GLN A 724 26.69 10.16 1.82
N PHE A 725 26.31 10.66 0.64
CA PHE A 725 27.24 11.00 -0.42
C PHE A 725 26.72 12.13 -1.31
N VAL A 726 27.61 12.74 -2.10
CA VAL A 726 27.30 13.83 -3.03
C VAL A 726 27.83 13.48 -4.40
N ILE A 727 27.06 13.81 -5.45
CA ILE A 727 27.42 13.62 -6.85
C ILE A 727 27.38 14.98 -7.54
N ASN A 728 28.45 15.32 -8.26
CA ASN A 728 28.46 16.53 -9.09
C ASN A 728 27.66 16.30 -10.37
N SER A 729 26.84 17.29 -10.75
CA SER A 729 26.23 17.28 -12.08
C SER A 729 27.30 17.39 -13.15
N ILE A 730 27.17 16.60 -14.21
CA ILE A 730 27.96 16.72 -15.45
C ILE A 730 27.48 17.92 -16.25
#